data_AF-A0A4R2BXR3-F1
#
_entry.id   AF-A0A4R2BXR3-F1
#
_cell.length_a   1.000
_cell.length_b   1.000
_cell.length_c   1.000
_cell.angle_alpha   90.00
_cell.angle_beta   90.00
_cell.angle_gamma   90.00
#
_symmetry.space_group_name_H-M   'P 1'
#
loop_
_entity.id
_entity.type
_entity.pdbx_description
1 polymer ?
#
loop_
_entity_poly.entity_id
_entity_poly.type
_entity_poly.pdbx_seq_one_letter_code
_entity_poly.pdbx_strand_id
1 'polypeptide(L)'
;MSIQLDIETNLHLNENIASSDQVIYYVDGPVGSHKTSSMYRFVAACPNAKFVIGTPTNEMTDQIAGGLEAHDISCLPIHRKTDDGKRIEGSAVRYRRALLEGGSRIIAINHDVALKLALDKMDCDHIRNPDLFAADNYRDIHLIIDEILSVYKRFTLKGMTLSNGWVSTYFNTFKSNEASEYYHLTLNERGMAAWSNGFLEEQQPLSAKQRAILDHTVNERYRVAVSVKDFDQLNSGDRTSLSFFVTVRPSVLQQYRSATIIGANFKKSMLYKMWKDDVNFQPHPYIEGDYDDFSHKHDAGVTINHYYFCEPTFSKTRLKEIGYETVFDKASVAVESILKQHNNNQNMSYLFAVNNPEKESDPDYRWLTEAEGGYATRISANPRGQNGHKDKNASAFLAAVNFSNIDTEFLNSAFNISPSESREAMTYENISQFHGRTSVRVYDATKDLYFFSPDHASALAMHKEFGGEEPIFIDLGFEQFRYDEADDRTDAERQADYNTSRNNSREDKRWSNEGTRQYDGFTLAIWVKRGDSFPDFLEGLEWQDILHFTEDQTKAKRSKTNLPQIREGFFKDHSNHRTSGNIESTKMLQMDVDGSAVSPETFSNFLADELGLTHVIYNSISSTGDNPRFHFLIPLDKAVNRSVHERIFAMVAERIAAEYEGIEFGLEIDRKSFNLPIYSACLPKKAGGGIFIAREAAFLDVDAYLARRLSVAAPVADTKPAAAKARNTPIAKIDHLEAIRIVSEIALEHAKPQHRDAAFKLAGQALIYEHKMAPDEAVQALETTLHMFGKDQNAPRRLVNSLISADGYQRNL
;
A
#
# COMPACT_ATOMS: atom_id res chain seq x y z
N MET A 1 43.90 -32.72 -22.81
CA MET A 1 43.18 -34.01 -22.94
C MET A 1 42.65 -34.53 -21.61
N SER A 2 43.42 -34.66 -20.52
CA SER A 2 42.86 -35.16 -19.23
C SER A 2 41.78 -34.24 -18.63
N ILE A 3 42.00 -32.92 -18.63
CA ILE A 3 41.01 -31.93 -18.15
C ILE A 3 39.69 -32.01 -18.95
N GLN A 4 39.76 -32.24 -20.26
CA GLN A 4 38.59 -32.31 -21.13
C GLN A 4 37.75 -33.57 -20.86
N LEU A 5 38.41 -34.71 -20.60
CA LEU A 5 37.77 -35.97 -20.18
C LEU A 5 37.12 -35.86 -18.80
N ASP A 6 37.77 -35.18 -17.84
CA ASP A 6 37.22 -34.97 -16.50
C ASP A 6 35.99 -34.04 -16.51
N ILE A 7 35.99 -33.00 -17.35
CA ILE A 7 34.85 -32.08 -17.52
C ILE A 7 33.65 -32.80 -18.13
N GLU A 8 33.82 -33.53 -19.22
CA GLU A 8 32.71 -34.25 -19.87
C GLU A 8 32.13 -35.33 -18.94
N THR A 9 32.97 -36.06 -18.21
CA THR A 9 32.52 -37.09 -17.26
C THR A 9 31.68 -36.51 -16.11
N ASN A 10 32.08 -35.36 -15.55
CA ASN A 10 31.33 -34.70 -14.47
C ASN A 10 30.00 -34.08 -14.95
N LEU A 11 29.91 -33.64 -16.22
CA LEU A 11 28.66 -33.13 -16.79
C LEU A 11 27.62 -34.25 -17.00
N HIS A 12 28.05 -35.52 -17.15
CA HIS A 12 27.18 -36.67 -17.42
C HIS A 12 26.65 -37.42 -16.18
N LEU A 13 27.11 -37.12 -14.96
CA LEU A 13 26.81 -37.91 -13.75
C LEU A 13 25.44 -37.68 -13.08
N ASN A 14 24.50 -36.94 -13.68
CA ASN A 14 23.24 -36.51 -13.03
C ASN A 14 21.93 -37.16 -13.56
N GLU A 15 21.98 -38.28 -14.29
CA GLU A 15 20.81 -38.79 -15.01
C GLU A 15 19.74 -39.55 -14.18
N ASN A 16 19.88 -39.72 -12.86
CA ASN A 16 19.01 -40.64 -12.09
C ASN A 16 18.39 -40.11 -10.77
N ILE A 17 18.24 -38.80 -10.55
CA ILE A 17 17.66 -38.29 -9.29
C ILE A 17 16.24 -37.73 -9.48
N ALA A 18 15.27 -38.33 -8.78
CA ALA A 18 13.89 -37.86 -8.73
C ALA A 18 13.75 -36.57 -7.89
N SER A 19 13.32 -35.50 -8.54
CA SER A 19 12.53 -34.34 -8.08
C SER A 19 12.80 -33.52 -6.80
N SER A 20 13.92 -33.66 -6.07
CA SER A 20 14.29 -32.64 -5.04
C SER A 20 15.76 -32.25 -4.99
N ASP A 21 16.69 -33.07 -5.47
CA ASP A 21 18.12 -32.85 -5.21
C ASP A 21 18.87 -32.26 -6.42
N GLN A 22 18.24 -31.34 -7.15
CA GLN A 22 18.95 -30.66 -8.25
C GLN A 22 20.09 -29.82 -7.65
N VAL A 23 21.33 -30.25 -7.90
CA VAL A 23 22.52 -29.45 -7.58
C VAL A 23 22.50 -28.20 -8.46
N ILE A 24 22.52 -27.03 -7.82
CA ILE A 24 22.72 -25.76 -8.51
C ILE A 24 24.13 -25.30 -8.20
N TYR A 25 24.93 -25.12 -9.24
CA TYR A 25 26.28 -24.60 -9.07
C TYR A 25 26.24 -23.09 -8.85
N TYR A 26 27.18 -22.59 -8.07
CA TYR A 26 27.39 -21.17 -7.89
C TYR A 26 28.85 -20.80 -8.09
N VAL A 27 29.08 -19.57 -8.54
CA VAL A 27 30.40 -18.94 -8.58
C VAL A 27 30.33 -17.71 -7.70
N ASP A 28 31.12 -17.73 -6.64
CA ASP A 28 31.21 -16.65 -5.66
C ASP A 28 32.52 -15.87 -5.86
N GLY A 29 32.57 -14.67 -5.30
CA GLY A 29 33.73 -13.81 -5.29
C GLY A 29 33.33 -12.34 -5.43
N PRO A 30 34.19 -11.40 -5.03
CA PRO A 30 33.90 -9.99 -5.03
C PRO A 30 33.73 -9.44 -6.45
N VAL A 31 33.28 -8.21 -6.54
CA VAL A 31 33.11 -7.54 -7.83
C VAL A 31 34.48 -7.35 -8.51
N GLY A 32 34.58 -7.66 -9.80
CA GLY A 32 35.85 -7.58 -10.51
C GLY A 32 36.75 -8.82 -10.45
N SER A 33 36.36 -9.90 -9.77
CA SER A 33 37.16 -11.14 -9.67
C SER A 33 37.23 -11.97 -10.96
N HIS A 34 37.00 -11.38 -12.14
CA HIS A 34 37.07 -12.02 -13.46
C HIS A 34 36.27 -13.31 -13.67
N LYS A 35 35.21 -13.53 -12.87
CA LYS A 35 34.29 -14.68 -13.01
C LYS A 35 33.78 -14.89 -14.43
N THR A 36 33.38 -13.82 -15.12
CA THR A 36 32.88 -13.88 -16.51
C THR A 36 33.97 -14.34 -17.49
N SER A 37 35.23 -13.94 -17.30
CA SER A 37 36.36 -14.43 -18.11
C SER A 37 36.60 -15.92 -17.87
N SER A 38 36.49 -16.36 -16.61
CA SER A 38 36.58 -17.77 -16.23
C SER A 38 35.47 -18.61 -16.90
N MET A 39 34.24 -18.07 -16.94
CA MET A 39 33.11 -18.65 -17.68
C MET A 39 33.41 -18.80 -19.18
N TYR A 40 34.00 -17.80 -19.84
CA TYR A 40 34.35 -17.91 -21.27
C TYR A 40 35.31 -19.08 -21.53
N ARG A 41 36.36 -19.21 -20.70
CA ARG A 41 37.32 -20.32 -20.80
C ARG A 41 36.64 -21.69 -20.62
N PHE A 42 35.72 -21.80 -19.65
CA PHE A 42 34.96 -23.03 -19.43
C PHE A 42 34.08 -23.39 -20.64
N VAL A 43 33.32 -22.43 -21.17
CA VAL A 43 32.45 -22.63 -22.34
C VAL A 43 33.27 -22.98 -23.59
N ALA A 44 34.48 -22.44 -23.72
CA ALA A 44 35.45 -22.79 -24.77
C ALA A 44 35.91 -24.25 -24.66
N ALA A 45 36.19 -24.69 -23.44
CA ALA A 45 36.68 -26.04 -23.15
C ALA A 45 35.61 -27.14 -23.33
N CYS A 46 34.33 -26.77 -23.50
CA CYS A 46 33.21 -27.69 -23.67
C CYS A 46 32.58 -27.56 -25.08
N PRO A 47 33.30 -27.90 -26.18
CA PRO A 47 32.84 -27.63 -27.55
C PRO A 47 31.58 -28.41 -27.95
N ASN A 48 31.27 -29.50 -27.27
CA ASN A 48 30.10 -30.35 -27.55
C ASN A 48 28.86 -29.97 -26.73
N ALA A 49 29.01 -29.10 -25.72
CA ALA A 49 27.92 -28.71 -24.82
C ALA A 49 27.16 -27.48 -25.33
N LYS A 50 25.84 -27.49 -25.19
CA LYS A 50 24.96 -26.36 -25.51
C LYS A 50 24.72 -25.50 -24.28
N PHE A 51 24.91 -24.19 -24.41
CA PHE A 51 24.79 -23.24 -23.31
C PHE A 51 23.74 -22.16 -23.59
N VAL A 52 23.04 -21.78 -22.53
CA VAL A 52 22.25 -20.55 -22.47
C VAL A 52 22.86 -19.68 -21.39
N ILE A 53 23.21 -18.44 -21.73
CA ILE A 53 23.75 -17.45 -20.79
C ILE A 53 22.69 -16.39 -20.55
N GLY A 54 22.10 -16.40 -19.37
CA GLY A 54 21.12 -15.45 -18.89
C GLY A 54 21.79 -14.17 -18.39
N THR A 55 21.39 -13.00 -18.89
CA THR A 55 21.91 -11.68 -18.50
C THR A 55 20.78 -10.74 -18.02
N PRO A 56 21.07 -9.70 -17.22
CA PRO A 56 20.04 -8.76 -16.75
C PRO A 56 19.53 -7.81 -17.84
N THR A 57 20.38 -7.38 -18.79
CA THR A 57 20.05 -6.35 -19.80
C THR A 57 20.54 -6.71 -21.20
N ASN A 58 20.01 -6.05 -22.23
CA ASN A 58 20.43 -6.26 -23.62
C ASN A 58 21.92 -5.88 -23.83
N GLU A 59 22.36 -4.78 -23.22
CA GLU A 59 23.75 -4.31 -23.33
C GLU A 59 24.72 -5.34 -22.76
N MET A 60 24.32 -6.02 -21.67
CA MET A 60 25.11 -7.11 -21.11
C MET A 60 25.07 -8.36 -21.99
N THR A 61 23.93 -8.67 -22.64
CA THR A 61 23.85 -9.73 -23.66
C THR A 61 24.88 -9.50 -24.76
N ASP A 62 24.99 -8.27 -25.27
CA ASP A 62 25.94 -7.92 -26.33
C ASP A 62 27.39 -8.01 -25.85
N GLN A 63 27.67 -7.58 -24.61
CA GLN A 63 29.01 -7.73 -24.00
C GLN A 63 29.42 -9.20 -23.84
N ILE A 64 28.50 -10.07 -23.44
CA ILE A 64 28.76 -11.52 -23.36
C ILE A 64 29.03 -12.10 -24.74
N ALA A 65 28.22 -11.74 -25.75
CA ALA A 65 28.42 -12.20 -27.12
C ALA A 65 29.78 -11.75 -27.67
N GLY A 66 30.13 -10.47 -27.56
CA GLY A 66 31.42 -9.95 -28.01
C GLY A 66 32.61 -10.53 -27.22
N GLY A 67 32.45 -10.81 -25.93
CA GLY A 67 33.47 -11.46 -25.10
C GLY A 67 33.75 -12.91 -25.51
N LEU A 68 32.70 -13.66 -25.90
CA LEU A 68 32.82 -15.00 -26.46
C LEU A 68 33.42 -14.98 -27.87
N GLU A 69 33.02 -14.02 -28.72
CA GLU A 69 33.61 -13.85 -30.06
C GLU A 69 35.11 -13.57 -30.00
N ALA A 70 35.57 -12.80 -29.01
CA ALA A 70 37.00 -12.58 -28.76
C ALA A 70 37.77 -13.85 -28.36
N HIS A 71 37.07 -14.93 -28.01
CA HIS A 71 37.63 -16.26 -27.76
C HIS A 71 37.36 -17.24 -28.92
N ASP A 72 37.01 -16.73 -30.11
CA ASP A 72 36.65 -17.51 -31.31
C ASP A 72 35.40 -18.39 -31.11
N ILE A 73 34.47 -17.96 -30.26
CA ILE A 73 33.24 -18.68 -29.95
C ILE A 73 32.03 -17.91 -30.48
N SER A 74 31.32 -18.49 -31.45
CA SER A 74 30.07 -17.92 -31.95
C SER A 74 28.96 -18.00 -30.88
N CYS A 75 28.35 -16.86 -30.59
CA CYS A 75 27.24 -16.70 -29.65
C CYS A 75 26.06 -16.03 -30.37
N LEU A 76 24.85 -16.53 -30.16
CA LEU A 76 23.63 -15.89 -30.66
C LEU A 76 23.01 -14.99 -29.59
N PRO A 77 23.11 -13.65 -29.68
CA PRO A 77 22.40 -12.75 -28.78
C PRO A 77 20.91 -12.68 -29.12
N ILE A 78 20.04 -12.74 -28.11
CA ILE A 78 18.59 -12.55 -28.25
C ILE A 78 18.13 -11.46 -27.28
N HIS A 79 17.59 -10.38 -27.83
CA HIS A 79 17.12 -9.22 -27.07
C HIS A 79 15.62 -9.26 -26.75
N ARG A 80 15.22 -8.62 -25.65
CA ARG A 80 13.82 -8.56 -25.17
C ARG A 80 12.88 -7.77 -26.10
N LYS A 81 13.37 -6.69 -26.72
CA LYS A 81 12.69 -5.89 -27.75
C LYS A 81 13.75 -5.36 -28.73
N THR A 82 13.44 -5.37 -30.01
CA THR A 82 14.18 -4.67 -31.07
C THR A 82 13.33 -3.48 -31.51
N ASP A 83 13.92 -2.29 -31.59
CA ASP A 83 13.22 -0.99 -31.73
C ASP A 83 12.57 -0.73 -33.10
N ASP A 84 12.56 -1.70 -34.02
CA ASP A 84 12.41 -1.39 -35.43
C ASP A 84 10.96 -1.19 -35.92
N GLY A 85 9.98 -0.94 -35.04
CA GLY A 85 8.60 -0.56 -35.40
C GLY A 85 7.80 -1.57 -36.23
N LYS A 86 8.38 -2.71 -36.61
CA LYS A 86 7.71 -3.84 -37.27
C LYS A 86 7.28 -4.87 -36.21
N ARG A 87 6.23 -5.65 -36.49
CA ARG A 87 5.87 -6.84 -35.70
C ARG A 87 7.01 -7.86 -35.83
N ILE A 88 8.07 -7.67 -35.06
CA ILE A 88 9.16 -8.62 -34.93
C ILE A 88 8.65 -9.74 -34.03
N GLU A 89 8.93 -10.96 -34.46
CA GLU A 89 8.75 -12.18 -33.69
C GLU A 89 9.28 -11.99 -32.26
N GLY A 90 8.44 -12.29 -31.26
CA GLY A 90 8.77 -12.07 -29.86
C GLY A 90 10.07 -12.78 -29.45
N SER A 91 10.83 -12.19 -28.52
CA SER A 91 12.09 -12.74 -28.01
C SER A 91 11.98 -14.19 -27.55
N ALA A 92 10.85 -14.57 -26.93
CA ALA A 92 10.55 -15.93 -26.52
C ALA A 92 10.44 -16.91 -27.70
N VAL A 93 9.83 -16.49 -28.81
CA VAL A 93 9.69 -17.31 -30.03
C VAL A 93 11.05 -17.50 -30.70
N ARG A 94 11.83 -16.41 -30.86
CA ARG A 94 13.20 -16.48 -31.39
C ARG A 94 14.09 -17.39 -30.55
N TYR A 95 13.95 -17.31 -29.23
CA TYR A 95 14.67 -18.16 -28.29
C TYR A 95 14.30 -19.63 -28.45
N ARG A 96 13.00 -19.96 -28.46
CA ARG A 96 12.53 -21.33 -28.73
C ARG A 96 13.08 -21.87 -30.05
N ARG A 97 13.01 -21.07 -31.12
CA ARG A 97 13.54 -21.45 -32.42
C ARG A 97 15.04 -21.74 -32.37
N ALA A 98 15.83 -20.88 -31.74
CA ALA A 98 17.27 -21.08 -31.58
C ALA A 98 17.61 -22.36 -30.78
N LEU A 99 16.77 -22.75 -29.82
CA LEU A 99 16.94 -23.99 -29.08
C LEU A 99 16.65 -25.22 -29.96
N LEU A 100 15.60 -25.17 -30.79
CA LEU A 100 15.13 -26.30 -31.61
C LEU A 100 15.91 -26.51 -32.91
N GLU A 101 16.21 -25.44 -33.63
CA GLU A 101 16.82 -25.52 -34.97
C GLU A 101 18.32 -25.86 -34.93
N GLY A 102 18.92 -25.93 -33.74
CA GLY A 102 20.31 -26.38 -33.54
C GLY A 102 21.39 -25.46 -34.13
N GLY A 103 21.02 -24.31 -34.71
CA GLY A 103 21.94 -23.42 -35.43
C GLY A 103 22.96 -22.68 -34.55
N SER A 104 22.81 -22.67 -33.24
CA SER A 104 23.77 -22.03 -32.32
C SER A 104 23.98 -22.86 -31.06
N ARG A 105 25.24 -23.10 -30.72
CA ARG A 105 25.65 -23.82 -29.51
C ARG A 105 25.50 -22.96 -28.26
N ILE A 106 25.71 -21.65 -28.38
CA ILE A 106 25.63 -20.72 -27.26
C ILE A 106 24.64 -19.62 -27.60
N ILE A 107 23.73 -19.36 -26.65
CA ILE A 107 22.72 -18.32 -26.76
C ILE A 107 22.88 -17.39 -25.55
N ALA A 108 23.07 -16.10 -25.79
CA ALA A 108 23.02 -15.09 -24.74
C ALA A 108 21.65 -14.40 -24.77
N ILE A 109 20.98 -14.28 -23.62
CA ILE A 109 19.60 -13.80 -23.56
C ILE A 109 19.26 -13.22 -22.19
N ASN A 110 18.25 -12.33 -22.11
CA ASN A 110 17.81 -11.80 -20.82
C ASN A 110 17.27 -12.89 -19.87
N HIS A 111 17.50 -12.71 -18.56
CA HIS A 111 17.00 -13.58 -17.48
C HIS A 111 15.52 -13.87 -17.63
N ASP A 112 14.69 -12.85 -17.86
CA ASP A 112 13.25 -13.04 -17.89
C ASP A 112 12.79 -13.92 -19.05
N VAL A 113 13.49 -13.90 -20.19
CA VAL A 113 13.18 -14.77 -21.34
C VAL A 113 13.75 -16.17 -21.13
N ALA A 114 14.98 -16.31 -20.61
CA ALA A 114 15.58 -17.59 -20.26
C ALA A 114 14.68 -18.40 -19.30
N LEU A 115 14.07 -17.72 -18.32
CA LEU A 115 13.26 -18.34 -17.28
C LEU A 115 11.80 -18.57 -17.69
N LYS A 116 11.32 -17.96 -18.79
CA LYS A 116 9.94 -18.07 -19.29
C LYS A 116 9.66 -19.27 -20.20
N LEU A 117 10.67 -20.04 -20.60
CA LEU A 117 10.50 -21.18 -21.51
C LEU A 117 9.37 -22.16 -21.13
N ALA A 118 9.13 -22.38 -19.84
CA ALA A 118 8.06 -23.28 -19.36
C ALA A 118 6.65 -22.67 -19.38
N LEU A 119 6.52 -21.34 -19.47
CA LEU A 119 5.24 -20.63 -19.30
C LEU A 119 4.36 -20.63 -20.55
N ASP A 120 4.96 -20.59 -21.73
CA ASP A 120 4.22 -20.51 -22.99
C ASP A 120 3.58 -21.85 -23.40
N LYS A 121 3.58 -22.86 -22.51
CA LYS A 121 2.75 -24.07 -22.65
C LYS A 121 1.24 -23.78 -22.73
N MET A 122 0.82 -22.53 -22.45
CA MET A 122 -0.56 -22.08 -22.47
C MET A 122 -0.90 -21.06 -23.56
N ASP A 123 -0.01 -20.80 -24.53
CA ASP A 123 -0.41 -20.02 -25.70
C ASP A 123 -1.30 -20.89 -26.60
N CYS A 124 -2.42 -20.36 -27.08
CA CYS A 124 -3.52 -21.11 -27.71
C CYS A 124 -3.09 -21.93 -28.94
N ASP A 125 -1.94 -21.60 -29.54
CA ASP A 125 -1.34 -22.33 -30.66
C ASP A 125 -0.72 -23.69 -30.27
N HIS A 126 -0.42 -23.93 -28.98
CA HIS A 126 0.10 -25.22 -28.50
C HIS A 126 -0.91 -26.37 -28.59
N ILE A 127 -2.21 -26.09 -28.70
CA ILE A 127 -3.24 -27.12 -28.95
C ILE A 127 -2.96 -27.84 -30.30
N ARG A 128 -2.18 -27.23 -31.20
CA ARG A 128 -1.94 -27.78 -32.55
C ARG A 128 -0.70 -28.64 -32.69
N ASN A 129 0.26 -28.66 -31.75
CA ASN A 129 1.49 -29.47 -31.89
C ASN A 129 2.22 -29.75 -30.55
N PRO A 130 1.73 -30.68 -29.71
CA PRO A 130 2.34 -31.03 -28.42
C PRO A 130 3.72 -31.72 -28.54
N ASP A 131 4.02 -32.36 -29.68
CA ASP A 131 5.24 -33.17 -29.85
C ASP A 131 6.53 -32.34 -30.06
N LEU A 132 6.42 -31.08 -30.48
CA LEU A 132 7.55 -30.19 -30.73
C LEU A 132 8.26 -29.68 -29.45
N PHE A 133 7.60 -29.81 -28.30
CA PHE A 133 8.03 -29.21 -27.03
C PHE A 133 8.07 -30.19 -25.86
N ALA A 134 8.26 -31.49 -26.16
CA ALA A 134 8.53 -32.50 -25.14
C ALA A 134 9.71 -32.04 -24.27
N ALA A 135 9.54 -32.15 -22.95
CA ALA A 135 10.50 -31.68 -21.94
C ALA A 135 11.91 -32.27 -22.09
N ASP A 136 12.04 -33.34 -22.86
CA ASP A 136 13.30 -34.06 -23.09
C ASP A 136 14.29 -33.25 -23.96
N ASN A 137 13.81 -32.36 -24.84
CA ASN A 137 14.69 -31.59 -25.73
C ASN A 137 15.57 -30.54 -25.02
N TYR A 138 15.25 -30.17 -23.78
CA TYR A 138 16.00 -29.16 -23.01
C TYR A 138 17.00 -29.77 -22.03
N ARG A 139 16.96 -31.09 -21.84
CA ARG A 139 17.84 -31.82 -20.91
C ARG A 139 19.31 -31.88 -21.34
N ASP A 140 19.63 -31.40 -22.55
CA ASP A 140 21.01 -31.30 -23.05
C ASP A 140 21.60 -29.88 -22.92
N ILE A 141 20.87 -28.95 -22.30
CA ILE A 141 21.23 -27.53 -22.26
C ILE A 141 21.67 -27.13 -20.85
N HIS A 142 22.85 -26.51 -20.76
CA HIS A 142 23.38 -25.94 -19.53
C HIS A 142 23.01 -24.45 -19.44
N LEU A 143 22.39 -24.05 -18.33
CA LEU A 143 22.09 -22.64 -18.07
C LEU A 143 23.18 -22.02 -17.20
N ILE A 144 23.70 -20.87 -17.64
CA ILE A 144 24.56 -20.01 -16.84
C ILE A 144 23.82 -18.68 -16.63
N ILE A 145 23.52 -18.33 -15.39
CA ILE A 145 22.93 -17.03 -15.02
C ILE A 145 24.08 -16.12 -14.63
N ASP A 146 24.40 -15.14 -15.48
CA ASP A 146 25.35 -14.09 -15.13
C ASP A 146 24.62 -12.91 -14.47
N GLU A 147 25.20 -12.42 -13.38
CA GLU A 147 24.58 -11.55 -12.36
C GLU A 147 23.39 -12.21 -11.64
N ILE A 148 23.30 -12.03 -10.33
CA ILE A 148 22.30 -12.73 -9.50
C ILE A 148 20.88 -12.27 -9.85
N LEU A 149 20.03 -13.25 -10.18
CA LEU A 149 18.62 -13.05 -10.47
C LEU A 149 17.88 -12.39 -9.29
N SER A 150 16.98 -11.46 -9.58
CA SER A 150 16.02 -10.97 -8.60
C SER A 150 14.91 -12.02 -8.37
N VAL A 151 14.92 -12.64 -7.19
CA VAL A 151 13.95 -13.69 -6.81
C VAL A 151 12.77 -13.19 -5.98
N TYR A 152 12.75 -11.89 -5.65
CA TYR A 152 11.73 -11.28 -4.81
C TYR A 152 11.24 -9.96 -5.40
N LYS A 153 9.92 -9.77 -5.41
CA LYS A 153 9.29 -8.53 -5.86
C LYS A 153 8.02 -8.26 -5.07
N ARG A 154 7.75 -6.99 -4.79
CA ARG A 154 6.49 -6.54 -4.18
C ARG A 154 5.68 -5.67 -5.15
N PHE A 155 4.39 -5.94 -5.24
CA PHE A 155 3.43 -5.09 -5.92
C PHE A 155 2.44 -4.54 -4.90
N THR A 156 2.28 -3.21 -4.82
CA THR A 156 1.23 -2.59 -4.02
C THR A 156 0.15 -2.00 -4.91
N LEU A 157 -1.09 -2.42 -4.67
CA LEU A 157 -2.30 -1.85 -5.26
C LEU A 157 -2.97 -0.93 -4.22
N LYS A 158 -3.48 0.23 -4.65
CA LYS A 158 -4.12 1.25 -3.79
C LYS A 158 -5.43 1.75 -4.40
N GLY A 159 -6.37 2.17 -3.55
CA GLY A 159 -7.59 2.91 -3.92
C GLY A 159 -8.62 2.08 -4.70
N MET A 160 -9.41 2.74 -5.55
CA MET A 160 -10.48 2.14 -6.38
C MET A 160 -10.04 0.94 -7.24
N THR A 161 -8.73 0.79 -7.48
CA THR A 161 -8.12 -0.36 -8.17
C THR A 161 -8.40 -1.71 -7.47
N LEU A 162 -8.68 -1.69 -6.17
CA LEU A 162 -9.15 -2.83 -5.39
C LEU A 162 -10.58 -2.52 -4.95
N SER A 163 -11.59 -2.92 -5.73
CA SER A 163 -12.93 -3.06 -5.14
C SER A 163 -12.85 -4.06 -3.98
N ASN A 164 -13.68 -3.94 -2.95
CA ASN A 164 -13.68 -4.84 -1.78
C ASN A 164 -13.89 -6.34 -2.13
N GLY A 165 -14.09 -6.68 -3.41
CA GLY A 165 -14.15 -8.04 -3.92
C GLY A 165 -13.06 -8.41 -4.92
N TRP A 166 -12.10 -7.54 -5.31
CA TRP A 166 -11.18 -7.86 -6.42
C TRP A 166 -10.36 -9.13 -6.15
N VAL A 167 -9.76 -9.25 -4.97
CA VAL A 167 -8.92 -10.41 -4.65
C VAL A 167 -9.77 -11.68 -4.53
N SER A 168 -10.89 -11.63 -3.81
CA SER A 168 -11.80 -12.79 -3.70
C SER A 168 -12.49 -13.16 -5.02
N THR A 169 -12.61 -12.21 -5.96
CA THR A 169 -13.18 -12.46 -7.30
C THR A 169 -12.24 -13.28 -8.17
N TYR A 170 -10.93 -13.04 -8.10
CA TYR A 170 -9.97 -13.63 -9.03
C TYR A 170 -9.07 -14.70 -8.42
N PHE A 171 -8.95 -14.74 -7.10
CA PHE A 171 -8.00 -15.60 -6.41
C PHE A 171 -8.69 -16.52 -5.40
N ASN A 172 -8.22 -17.76 -5.35
CA ASN A 172 -8.38 -18.60 -4.16
C ASN A 172 -7.25 -18.28 -3.18
N THR A 173 -7.56 -18.24 -1.89
CA THR A 173 -6.60 -17.99 -0.82
C THR A 173 -6.41 -19.25 0.03
N PHE A 174 -5.16 -19.57 0.36
CA PHE A 174 -4.81 -20.67 1.26
C PHE A 174 -3.82 -20.18 2.30
N LYS A 175 -4.01 -20.51 3.58
CA LYS A 175 -3.01 -20.19 4.60
C LYS A 175 -1.72 -20.97 4.31
N SER A 176 -0.59 -20.29 4.34
CA SER A 176 0.71 -20.96 4.23
C SER A 176 0.97 -21.81 5.47
N ASN A 177 1.37 -23.06 5.27
CA ASN A 177 1.89 -23.89 6.37
C ASN A 177 3.24 -23.37 6.87
N GLU A 178 4.04 -22.78 5.99
CA GLU A 178 5.37 -22.24 6.30
C GLU A 178 5.30 -20.87 7.00
N ALA A 179 4.24 -20.09 6.74
CA ALA A 179 4.11 -18.71 7.20
C ALA A 179 2.63 -18.36 7.44
N SER A 180 2.07 -18.82 8.56
CA SER A 180 0.63 -18.74 8.86
C SER A 180 0.04 -17.33 8.83
N GLU A 181 0.88 -16.30 8.88
CA GLU A 181 0.52 -14.88 8.75
C GLU A 181 0.25 -14.42 7.31
N TYR A 182 0.46 -15.30 6.32
CA TYR A 182 0.30 -15.00 4.90
C TYR A 182 -0.63 -16.00 4.21
N TYR A 183 -1.47 -15.47 3.32
CA TYR A 183 -2.23 -16.25 2.34
C TYR A 183 -1.41 -16.42 1.07
N HIS A 184 -1.27 -17.65 0.58
CA HIS A 184 -0.87 -17.93 -0.80
C HIS A 184 -2.07 -17.80 -1.72
N LEU A 185 -1.82 -17.27 -2.91
CA LEU A 185 -2.83 -17.05 -3.93
C LEU A 185 -2.68 -18.06 -5.07
N THR A 186 -3.82 -18.53 -5.58
CA THR A 186 -3.92 -19.18 -6.90
C THR A 186 -5.07 -18.54 -7.66
N LEU A 187 -5.10 -18.63 -8.98
CA LEU A 187 -6.23 -18.12 -9.76
C LEU A 187 -7.43 -19.06 -9.63
N ASN A 188 -8.62 -18.50 -9.40
CA ASN A 188 -9.88 -19.24 -9.56
C ASN A 188 -10.33 -19.20 -11.04
N GLU A 189 -11.49 -19.78 -11.36
CA GLU A 189 -12.01 -19.83 -12.73
C GLU A 189 -12.13 -18.43 -13.37
N ARG A 190 -12.56 -17.42 -12.61
CA ARG A 190 -12.65 -16.03 -13.09
C ARG A 190 -11.28 -15.41 -13.26
N GLY A 191 -10.34 -15.66 -12.35
CA GLY A 191 -8.95 -15.20 -12.48
C GLY A 191 -8.27 -15.77 -13.72
N MET A 192 -8.48 -17.06 -13.99
CA MET A 192 -8.01 -17.73 -15.20
C MET A 192 -8.63 -17.10 -16.45
N ALA A 193 -9.96 -16.86 -16.46
CA ALA A 193 -10.62 -16.18 -17.57
C ALA A 193 -10.09 -14.75 -17.79
N ALA A 194 -9.87 -13.98 -16.71
CA ALA A 194 -9.30 -12.64 -16.75
C ALA A 194 -7.92 -12.63 -17.39
N TRP A 195 -7.11 -13.62 -17.02
CA TRP A 195 -5.76 -13.79 -17.51
C TRP A 195 -5.73 -14.22 -18.98
N SER A 196 -6.51 -15.22 -19.39
CA SER A 196 -6.50 -15.75 -20.76
C SER A 196 -7.10 -14.78 -21.78
N ASN A 197 -8.23 -14.14 -21.47
CA ASN A 197 -8.97 -13.36 -22.47
C ASN A 197 -8.49 -11.91 -22.60
N GLY A 198 -7.61 -11.44 -21.70
CA GLY A 198 -7.21 -10.02 -21.63
C GLY A 198 -8.38 -9.05 -21.39
N PHE A 199 -9.56 -9.59 -21.13
CA PHE A 199 -10.86 -8.92 -21.11
C PHE A 199 -11.76 -9.69 -20.13
N LEU A 200 -12.22 -9.01 -19.09
CA LEU A 200 -13.46 -9.36 -18.41
C LEU A 200 -14.33 -8.12 -18.42
N GLU A 201 -15.51 -8.25 -19.05
CA GLU A 201 -16.66 -7.36 -19.02
C GLU A 201 -16.37 -5.88 -19.31
N GLU A 202 -16.37 -5.49 -20.60
CA GLU A 202 -16.72 -4.18 -21.22
C GLU A 202 -16.47 -2.82 -20.53
N GLN A 203 -15.96 -2.72 -19.30
CA GLN A 203 -16.03 -1.49 -18.50
C GLN A 203 -14.69 -1.02 -17.92
N GLN A 204 -13.69 -1.88 -17.61
CA GLN A 204 -12.36 -1.41 -17.19
C GLN A 204 -11.18 -2.36 -17.54
N PRO A 205 -10.13 -1.89 -18.25
CA PRO A 205 -8.93 -2.67 -18.51
C PRO A 205 -8.09 -2.89 -17.24
N LEU A 206 -7.45 -4.07 -17.13
CA LEU A 206 -6.51 -4.36 -16.05
C LEU A 206 -5.30 -3.42 -16.12
N SER A 207 -4.90 -2.86 -14.99
CA SER A 207 -3.64 -2.14 -14.89
C SER A 207 -2.44 -3.08 -15.11
N ALA A 208 -1.30 -2.54 -15.56
CA ALA A 208 -0.07 -3.32 -15.76
C ALA A 208 0.37 -4.10 -14.51
N LYS A 209 0.13 -3.54 -13.30
CA LYS A 209 0.44 -4.24 -12.03
C LYS A 209 -0.50 -5.41 -11.78
N GLN A 210 -1.80 -5.25 -12.02
CA GLN A 210 -2.76 -6.35 -11.90
C GLN A 210 -2.43 -7.47 -12.88
N ARG A 211 -2.09 -7.12 -14.13
CA ARG A 211 -1.68 -8.11 -15.12
C ARG A 211 -0.44 -8.89 -14.67
N ALA A 212 0.59 -8.19 -14.18
CA ALA A 212 1.79 -8.84 -13.65
C ALA A 212 1.50 -9.78 -12.48
N ILE A 213 0.59 -9.40 -11.57
CA ILE A 213 0.18 -10.28 -10.45
C ILE A 213 -0.50 -11.55 -10.99
N LEU A 214 -1.41 -11.43 -11.95
CA LEU A 214 -2.05 -12.60 -12.58
C LEU A 214 -1.03 -13.49 -13.30
N ASP A 215 -0.13 -12.90 -14.10
CA ASP A 215 0.93 -13.62 -14.82
C ASP A 215 1.87 -14.38 -13.86
N HIS A 216 2.15 -13.82 -12.67
CA HIS A 216 2.92 -14.51 -11.65
C HIS A 216 2.10 -15.58 -10.92
N THR A 217 0.80 -15.36 -10.70
CA THR A 217 -0.04 -16.29 -9.93
C THR A 217 -0.40 -17.55 -10.73
N VAL A 218 -0.56 -17.44 -12.06
CA VAL A 218 -0.80 -18.61 -12.92
C VAL A 218 0.43 -19.51 -13.03
N ASN A 219 1.62 -18.98 -12.73
CA ASN A 219 2.86 -19.70 -12.88
C ASN A 219 3.30 -20.39 -11.58
N GLU A 220 3.28 -21.72 -11.57
CA GLU A 220 3.71 -22.56 -10.45
C GLU A 220 5.18 -22.35 -10.03
N ARG A 221 6.00 -21.75 -10.88
CA ARG A 221 7.39 -21.35 -10.59
C ARG A 221 7.49 -20.09 -9.72
N TYR A 222 6.38 -19.40 -9.48
CA TYR A 222 6.29 -18.27 -8.56
C TYR A 222 5.37 -18.62 -7.40
N ARG A 223 5.62 -18.02 -6.23
CA ARG A 223 4.64 -17.95 -5.14
C ARG A 223 4.16 -16.52 -5.05
N VAL A 224 2.85 -16.33 -4.95
CA VAL A 224 2.23 -15.03 -4.74
C VAL A 224 1.53 -15.06 -3.39
N ALA A 225 1.94 -14.18 -2.48
CA ALA A 225 1.41 -14.13 -1.13
C ALA A 225 0.91 -12.73 -0.76
N VAL A 226 -0.02 -12.67 0.20
CA VAL A 226 -0.53 -11.44 0.81
C VAL A 226 -0.63 -11.62 2.33
N SER A 227 -0.43 -10.57 3.11
CA SER A 227 -0.59 -10.65 4.57
C SER A 227 -2.06 -10.94 4.93
N VAL A 228 -2.30 -11.90 5.83
CA VAL A 228 -3.64 -12.25 6.34
C VAL A 228 -4.30 -11.02 6.95
N LYS A 229 -3.58 -10.30 7.82
CA LYS A 229 -4.05 -9.08 8.48
C LYS A 229 -4.46 -8.01 7.47
N ASP A 230 -3.61 -7.74 6.48
CA ASP A 230 -3.86 -6.69 5.49
C ASP A 230 -5.02 -7.05 4.55
N PHE A 231 -5.15 -8.35 4.22
CA PHE A 231 -6.24 -8.88 3.42
C PHE A 231 -7.58 -8.80 4.15
N ASP A 232 -7.61 -9.20 5.42
CA ASP A 232 -8.82 -9.15 6.24
C ASP A 232 -9.29 -7.70 6.45
N GLN A 233 -8.36 -6.77 6.69
CA GLN A 233 -8.63 -5.33 6.77
C GLN A 233 -9.12 -4.73 5.44
N LEU A 234 -8.65 -5.25 4.30
CA LEU A 234 -9.17 -4.84 2.99
C LEU A 234 -10.62 -5.30 2.83
N ASN A 235 -10.93 -6.55 3.21
CA ASN A 235 -12.27 -7.12 3.10
C ASN A 235 -13.28 -6.47 4.05
N SER A 236 -12.85 -6.02 5.23
CA SER A 236 -13.70 -5.24 6.16
C SER A 236 -13.90 -3.78 5.71
N GLY A 237 -13.09 -3.29 4.78
CA GLY A 237 -13.08 -1.89 4.35
C GLY A 237 -12.24 -0.96 5.24
N ASP A 238 -11.50 -1.51 6.21
CA ASP A 238 -10.60 -0.74 7.10
C ASP A 238 -9.30 -0.30 6.41
N ARG A 239 -9.03 -0.87 5.23
CA ARG A 239 -7.83 -0.59 4.44
C ARG A 239 -8.16 -0.46 2.96
N THR A 240 -7.43 0.40 2.26
CA THR A 240 -7.60 0.68 0.82
C THR A 240 -6.42 0.23 -0.03
N SER A 241 -5.51 -0.56 0.52
CA SER A 241 -4.31 -1.02 -0.19
C SER A 241 -3.86 -2.39 0.26
N LEU A 242 -3.32 -3.17 -0.67
CA LEU A 242 -2.78 -4.50 -0.42
C LEU A 242 -1.44 -4.69 -1.13
N SER A 243 -0.51 -5.33 -0.44
CA SER A 243 0.79 -5.71 -0.99
C SER A 243 0.80 -7.19 -1.36
N PHE A 244 1.21 -7.48 -2.59
CA PHE A 244 1.43 -8.82 -3.12
C PHE A 244 2.93 -9.07 -3.16
N PHE A 245 3.35 -10.13 -2.49
CA PHE A 245 4.73 -10.58 -2.42
C PHE A 245 4.91 -11.71 -3.43
N VAL A 246 5.79 -11.51 -4.40
CA VAL A 246 6.07 -12.48 -5.46
C VAL A 246 7.48 -13.02 -5.24
N THR A 247 7.59 -14.34 -5.07
CA THR A 247 8.88 -15.02 -4.92
C THR A 247 9.06 -16.07 -6.00
N VAL A 248 10.29 -16.18 -6.52
CA VAL A 248 10.65 -17.18 -7.53
C VAL A 248 11.06 -18.47 -6.81
N ARG A 249 10.60 -19.62 -7.30
CA ARG A 249 11.01 -20.94 -6.81
C ARG A 249 12.22 -21.46 -7.59
N PRO A 250 13.15 -22.23 -6.96
CA PRO A 250 14.28 -22.86 -7.64
C PRO A 250 13.88 -23.70 -8.86
N SER A 251 12.67 -24.26 -8.79
CA SER A 251 12.08 -25.11 -9.82
C SER A 251 12.07 -24.44 -11.22
N VAL A 252 12.17 -23.11 -11.32
CA VAL A 252 12.33 -22.39 -12.60
C VAL A 252 13.55 -22.85 -13.41
N LEU A 253 14.56 -23.45 -12.77
CA LEU A 253 15.79 -23.94 -13.37
C LEU A 253 15.75 -25.44 -13.75
N GLN A 254 14.73 -26.18 -13.34
CA GLN A 254 14.61 -27.64 -13.53
C GLN A 254 14.46 -28.08 -15.00
N GLN A 255 14.15 -27.15 -15.90
CA GLN A 255 14.02 -27.44 -17.33
C GLN A 255 15.38 -27.59 -18.04
N TYR A 256 16.48 -27.22 -17.37
CA TYR A 256 17.84 -27.29 -17.91
C TYR A 256 18.59 -28.50 -17.33
N ARG A 257 19.58 -29.00 -18.06
CA ARG A 257 20.48 -30.08 -17.62
C ARG A 257 21.18 -29.74 -16.31
N SER A 258 21.75 -28.54 -16.26
CA SER A 258 22.35 -27.96 -15.08
C SER A 258 22.15 -26.45 -15.08
N ALA A 259 22.26 -25.85 -13.90
CA ALA A 259 22.24 -24.41 -13.73
C ALA A 259 23.48 -23.96 -12.94
N THR A 260 24.12 -22.90 -13.39
CA THR A 260 25.21 -22.21 -12.69
C THR A 260 24.85 -20.76 -12.50
N ILE A 261 24.95 -20.24 -11.28
CA ILE A 261 24.71 -18.84 -10.97
C ILE A 261 26.03 -18.15 -10.71
N ILE A 262 26.37 -17.16 -11.52
CA ILE A 262 27.58 -16.36 -11.41
C ILE A 262 27.18 -15.01 -10.82
N GLY A 263 27.72 -14.67 -9.66
CA GLY A 263 27.33 -13.46 -8.94
C GLY A 263 28.44 -12.93 -8.06
N ALA A 264 28.42 -11.63 -7.80
CA ALA A 264 29.26 -11.10 -6.73
C ALA A 264 28.62 -11.41 -5.37
N ASN A 265 29.43 -11.89 -4.41
CA ASN A 265 28.97 -12.16 -3.04
C ASN A 265 27.72 -13.05 -2.97
N PHE A 266 27.74 -14.16 -3.71
CA PHE A 266 26.59 -15.04 -3.92
C PHE A 266 25.90 -15.43 -2.61
N LYS A 267 26.68 -15.83 -1.60
CA LYS A 267 26.14 -16.24 -0.29
C LYS A 267 25.48 -15.12 0.51
N LYS A 268 25.79 -13.85 0.21
CA LYS A 268 25.13 -12.69 0.83
C LYS A 268 23.86 -12.30 0.10
N SER A 269 23.63 -12.82 -1.11
CA SER A 269 22.50 -12.43 -1.96
C SER A 269 21.15 -12.90 -1.42
N MET A 270 20.09 -12.18 -1.80
CA MET A 270 18.72 -12.56 -1.47
C MET A 270 18.35 -13.94 -2.04
N LEU A 271 18.86 -14.29 -3.23
CA LEU A 271 18.62 -15.60 -3.85
C LEU A 271 19.12 -16.73 -2.97
N TYR A 272 20.39 -16.67 -2.55
CA TYR A 272 20.95 -17.71 -1.68
C TYR A 272 20.19 -17.79 -0.37
N LYS A 273 19.93 -16.65 0.28
CA LYS A 273 19.22 -16.63 1.58
C LYS A 273 17.82 -17.24 1.49
N MET A 274 17.09 -17.03 0.38
CA MET A 274 15.75 -17.60 0.18
C MET A 274 15.76 -19.06 -0.25
N TRP A 275 16.79 -19.52 -0.96
CA TRP A 275 16.81 -20.85 -1.59
C TRP A 275 17.71 -21.87 -0.89
N LYS A 276 18.58 -21.46 0.05
CA LYS A 276 19.57 -22.33 0.69
C LYS A 276 19.00 -23.58 1.36
N ASP A 277 17.74 -23.53 1.79
CA ASP A 277 17.07 -24.66 2.46
C ASP A 277 16.34 -25.57 1.45
N ASP A 278 16.09 -25.08 0.22
CA ASP A 278 15.42 -25.81 -0.87
C ASP A 278 16.41 -26.34 -1.94
N VAL A 279 17.67 -25.90 -1.90
CA VAL A 279 18.65 -26.11 -2.96
C VAL A 279 19.98 -26.57 -2.40
N ASN A 280 20.52 -27.65 -2.99
CA ASN A 280 21.91 -28.07 -2.76
C ASN A 280 22.86 -27.20 -3.59
N PHE A 281 23.25 -26.05 -3.05
CA PHE A 281 24.22 -25.16 -3.69
C PHE A 281 25.65 -25.72 -3.57
N GLN A 282 26.35 -25.82 -4.70
CA GLN A 282 27.76 -26.24 -4.73
C GLN A 282 28.62 -25.24 -5.50
N PRO A 283 29.87 -24.98 -5.07
CA PRO A 283 30.82 -24.24 -5.90
C PRO A 283 30.94 -24.89 -7.29
N HIS A 284 30.99 -24.09 -8.35
CA HIS A 284 31.24 -24.63 -9.67
C HIS A 284 32.68 -25.17 -9.75
N PRO A 285 32.89 -26.40 -10.24
CA PRO A 285 34.21 -27.05 -10.17
C PRO A 285 35.29 -26.43 -11.08
N TYR A 286 34.88 -25.65 -12.09
CA TYR A 286 35.78 -25.11 -13.12
C TYR A 286 35.68 -23.59 -13.31
N ILE A 287 34.67 -22.94 -12.72
CA ILE A 287 34.48 -21.50 -12.88
C ILE A 287 34.68 -20.92 -11.49
N GLU A 288 35.76 -20.18 -11.35
CA GLU A 288 36.15 -19.51 -10.12
C GLU A 288 36.51 -18.04 -10.39
N GLY A 289 36.43 -17.23 -9.36
CA GLY A 289 37.02 -15.89 -9.38
C GLY A 289 38.51 -15.95 -9.12
N ASP A 290 39.26 -14.99 -9.63
CA ASP A 290 40.73 -14.93 -9.45
C ASP A 290 41.14 -14.61 -7.99
N TYR A 291 40.22 -14.09 -7.19
CA TYR A 291 40.43 -13.72 -5.78
C TYR A 291 39.10 -13.69 -5.02
N ASP A 292 39.18 -13.87 -3.70
CA ASP A 292 38.02 -13.94 -2.78
C ASP A 292 37.74 -12.62 -2.05
N ASP A 293 38.72 -11.71 -1.97
CA ASP A 293 38.61 -10.42 -1.31
C ASP A 293 39.52 -9.35 -1.94
N PHE A 294 39.50 -8.14 -1.38
CA PHE A 294 40.31 -7.00 -1.85
C PHE A 294 41.68 -6.86 -1.14
N SER A 295 42.17 -7.89 -0.45
CA SER A 295 43.48 -7.85 0.26
C SER A 295 44.64 -7.44 -0.66
N HIS A 296 44.66 -7.94 -1.89
CA HIS A 296 45.65 -7.60 -2.92
C HIS A 296 45.78 -6.09 -3.22
N LYS A 297 44.74 -5.29 -2.94
CA LYS A 297 44.79 -3.82 -3.04
C LYS A 297 45.67 -3.21 -1.98
N HIS A 298 45.49 -3.65 -0.75
CA HIS A 298 46.24 -3.17 0.40
C HIS A 298 47.70 -3.60 0.28
N ASP A 299 47.96 -4.82 -0.21
CA ASP A 299 49.31 -5.31 -0.52
C ASP A 299 50.01 -4.47 -1.60
N ALA A 300 49.25 -3.94 -2.56
CA ALA A 300 49.74 -3.01 -3.60
C ALA A 300 49.89 -1.55 -3.09
N GLY A 301 49.61 -1.29 -1.81
CA GLY A 301 49.70 0.04 -1.20
C GLY A 301 48.54 0.98 -1.54
N VAL A 302 47.41 0.46 -2.03
CA VAL A 302 46.21 1.25 -2.30
C VAL A 302 45.42 1.45 -1.01
N THR A 303 45.16 2.70 -0.65
CA THR A 303 44.27 3.03 0.48
C THR A 303 42.83 3.15 -0.02
N ILE A 304 41.90 2.51 0.70
CA ILE A 304 40.46 2.65 0.44
C ILE A 304 39.84 3.49 1.56
N ASN A 305 39.42 4.69 1.20
CA ASN A 305 38.87 5.68 2.13
C ASN A 305 37.34 5.62 2.11
N HIS A 306 36.74 5.47 3.28
CA HIS A 306 35.29 5.39 3.45
C HIS A 306 34.76 6.64 4.13
N TYR A 307 33.73 7.25 3.57
CA TYR A 307 33.06 8.41 4.12
C TYR A 307 31.55 8.18 4.19
N TYR A 308 30.85 8.90 5.06
CA TYR A 308 29.39 8.88 5.11
C TYR A 308 28.77 10.21 5.53
N PHE A 309 27.52 10.43 5.13
CA PHE A 309 26.83 11.72 5.33
C PHE A 309 25.83 11.73 6.49
N CYS A 310 25.38 10.56 6.95
CA CYS A 310 24.32 10.44 7.93
C CYS A 310 24.65 9.35 8.97
N GLU A 311 24.64 9.71 10.24
CA GLU A 311 24.80 8.76 11.34
C GLU A 311 23.67 7.71 11.39
N PRO A 312 22.39 8.12 11.47
CA PRO A 312 21.27 7.19 11.37
C PRO A 312 21.01 6.71 9.94
N THR A 313 20.15 5.69 9.79
CA THR A 313 19.77 5.13 8.47
C THR A 313 19.23 6.19 7.51
N PHE A 314 19.86 6.36 6.35
CA PHE A 314 19.53 7.39 5.36
C PHE A 314 18.21 7.09 4.65
N SER A 315 17.17 7.91 4.84
CA SER A 315 15.80 7.61 4.35
C SER A 315 15.20 8.74 3.51
N LYS A 316 14.26 8.38 2.62
CA LYS A 316 13.49 9.34 1.83
C LYS A 316 12.68 10.31 2.70
N THR A 317 12.13 9.82 3.82
CA THR A 317 11.40 10.65 4.79
C THR A 317 12.30 11.76 5.32
N ARG A 318 13.51 11.41 5.74
CA ARG A 318 14.48 12.38 6.26
C ARG A 318 14.95 13.37 5.17
N LEU A 319 15.19 12.88 3.96
CA LEU A 319 15.49 13.75 2.81
C LEU A 319 14.38 14.76 2.54
N LYS A 320 13.11 14.34 2.67
CA LYS A 320 11.95 15.21 2.47
C LYS A 320 11.81 16.27 3.55
N GLU A 321 12.13 15.94 4.79
CA GLU A 321 12.10 16.89 5.93
C GLU A 321 13.12 18.02 5.76
N ILE A 322 14.31 17.70 5.24
CA ILE A 322 15.38 18.69 5.00
C ILE A 322 15.21 19.40 3.65
N GLY A 323 14.76 18.68 2.63
CA GLY A 323 14.76 19.07 1.22
C GLY A 323 15.85 18.32 0.44
N TYR A 324 15.43 17.49 -0.52
CA TYR A 324 16.31 16.64 -1.33
C TYR A 324 17.47 17.43 -1.97
N GLU A 325 17.15 18.50 -2.70
CA GLU A 325 18.15 19.30 -3.42
C GLU A 325 19.14 19.98 -2.46
N THR A 326 18.67 20.45 -1.30
CA THR A 326 19.53 21.06 -0.27
C THR A 326 20.56 20.07 0.27
N VAL A 327 20.17 18.80 0.45
CA VAL A 327 21.10 17.74 0.85
C VAL A 327 22.11 17.46 -0.25
N PHE A 328 21.65 17.30 -1.50
CA PHE A 328 22.53 16.95 -2.62
C PHE A 328 23.52 18.07 -2.98
N ASP A 329 23.10 19.34 -2.93
CA ASP A 329 24.00 20.49 -3.13
C ASP A 329 25.14 20.48 -2.10
N LYS A 330 24.83 20.32 -0.80
CA LYS A 330 25.86 20.29 0.25
C LYS A 330 26.77 19.06 0.14
N ALA A 331 26.19 17.88 -0.14
CA ALA A 331 26.97 16.66 -0.33
C ALA A 331 27.93 16.78 -1.52
N SER A 332 27.46 17.35 -2.64
CA SER A 332 28.28 17.60 -3.83
C SER A 332 29.49 18.49 -3.51
N VAL A 333 29.29 19.59 -2.78
CA VAL A 333 30.39 20.48 -2.37
C VAL A 333 31.39 19.76 -1.45
N ALA A 334 30.89 18.99 -0.48
CA ALA A 334 31.74 18.27 0.47
C ALA A 334 32.60 17.19 -0.21
N VAL A 335 31.99 16.37 -1.08
CA VAL A 335 32.70 15.35 -1.87
C VAL A 335 33.83 15.98 -2.67
N GLU A 336 33.57 17.09 -3.37
CA GLU A 336 34.60 17.75 -4.16
C GLU A 336 35.72 18.35 -3.33
N SER A 337 35.39 18.94 -2.19
CA SER A 337 36.40 19.49 -1.29
C SER A 337 37.37 18.40 -0.85
N ILE A 338 36.85 17.24 -0.45
CA ILE A 338 37.65 16.09 -0.02
C ILE A 338 38.49 15.55 -1.20
N LEU A 339 37.87 15.31 -2.35
CA LEU A 339 38.59 14.79 -3.51
C LEU A 339 39.68 15.73 -4.02
N LYS A 340 39.46 17.06 -4.00
CA LYS A 340 40.49 18.06 -4.32
C LYS A 340 41.66 17.99 -3.35
N GLN A 341 41.38 17.90 -2.05
CA GLN A 341 42.42 17.81 -1.02
C GLN A 341 43.33 16.60 -1.25
N HIS A 342 42.75 15.46 -1.63
CA HIS A 342 43.49 14.23 -1.91
C HIS A 342 44.15 14.18 -3.30
N ASN A 343 43.77 15.06 -4.23
CA ASN A 343 44.27 15.07 -5.60
C ASN A 343 45.09 16.33 -5.90
N ASN A 344 45.95 16.77 -4.98
CA ASN A 344 46.84 17.92 -5.14
C ASN A 344 46.10 19.21 -5.55
N ASN A 345 44.94 19.47 -4.95
CA ASN A 345 44.02 20.57 -5.26
C ASN A 345 43.48 20.56 -6.70
N GLN A 346 43.57 19.43 -7.41
CA GLN A 346 42.96 19.23 -8.72
C GLN A 346 41.65 18.46 -8.58
N ASN A 347 40.71 18.74 -9.48
CA ASN A 347 39.46 18.00 -9.51
C ASN A 347 39.70 16.53 -9.92
N MET A 348 39.09 15.61 -9.18
CA MET A 348 39.06 14.19 -9.53
C MET A 348 37.69 13.85 -10.09
N SER A 349 37.65 13.10 -11.20
CA SER A 349 36.38 12.61 -11.71
C SER A 349 35.84 11.44 -10.88
N TYR A 350 34.54 11.42 -10.61
CA TYR A 350 33.89 10.45 -9.74
C TYR A 350 32.50 10.05 -10.24
N LEU A 351 32.01 8.92 -9.75
CA LEU A 351 30.63 8.46 -10.00
C LEU A 351 29.69 8.96 -8.92
N PHE A 352 28.43 9.20 -9.23
CA PHE A 352 27.43 9.43 -8.19
C PHE A 352 26.07 8.79 -8.52
N ALA A 353 25.31 8.49 -7.48
CA ALA A 353 23.92 8.04 -7.59
C ALA A 353 23.04 8.73 -6.55
N VAL A 354 21.87 9.20 -6.97
CA VAL A 354 20.80 9.70 -6.10
C VAL A 354 19.51 8.96 -6.42
N ASN A 355 18.47 9.14 -5.60
CA ASN A 355 17.16 8.58 -5.94
C ASN A 355 16.61 9.22 -7.23
N ASN A 356 15.80 8.47 -7.98
CA ASN A 356 14.93 9.06 -9.00
C ASN A 356 13.87 9.96 -8.34
N PRO A 357 13.36 10.97 -9.06
CA PRO A 357 12.25 11.80 -8.56
C PRO A 357 11.02 10.95 -8.17
N GLU A 358 10.19 11.46 -7.25
CA GLU A 358 8.99 10.75 -6.77
C GLU A 358 7.95 10.54 -7.87
N LYS A 359 7.84 11.49 -8.80
CA LYS A 359 7.01 11.39 -10.00
C LYS A 359 7.89 11.52 -11.23
N GLU A 360 7.55 10.78 -12.26
CA GLU A 360 8.19 10.87 -13.57
C GLU A 360 8.07 12.26 -14.22
N SER A 361 7.09 13.06 -13.76
CA SER A 361 6.91 14.46 -14.18
C SER A 361 7.77 15.47 -13.40
N ASP A 362 8.31 15.09 -12.24
CA ASP A 362 9.12 16.01 -11.44
C ASP A 362 10.50 16.13 -12.09
N PRO A 363 11.14 17.32 -12.05
CA PRO A 363 12.50 17.46 -12.57
C PRO A 363 13.43 16.50 -11.81
N ASP A 364 14.37 15.91 -12.55
CA ASP A 364 15.44 15.15 -11.91
C ASP A 364 16.15 16.02 -10.89
N TYR A 365 16.48 15.42 -9.74
CA TYR A 365 17.34 16.08 -8.77
C TYR A 365 18.65 16.46 -9.44
N ARG A 366 19.20 17.61 -9.09
CA ARG A 366 20.48 18.05 -9.67
C ARG A 366 21.62 17.63 -8.74
N TRP A 367 22.77 17.41 -9.35
CA TRP A 367 24.05 17.39 -8.66
C TRP A 367 24.90 18.53 -9.21
N LEU A 368 25.43 19.41 -8.33
CA LEU A 368 26.02 20.69 -8.75
C LEU A 368 27.08 20.57 -9.85
N THR A 369 27.77 19.44 -9.92
CA THR A 369 28.89 19.23 -10.82
C THR A 369 28.71 18.10 -11.84
N GLU A 370 27.45 17.76 -12.10
CA GLU A 370 27.01 16.88 -13.20
C GLU A 370 27.02 17.57 -14.58
N ALA A 371 27.20 18.90 -14.64
CA ALA A 371 27.15 19.68 -15.88
C ALA A 371 28.18 19.20 -16.94
N GLU A 372 27.95 19.55 -18.21
CA GLU A 372 28.84 19.22 -19.33
C GLU A 372 30.26 19.77 -19.08
N GLY A 373 31.26 18.88 -19.00
CA GLY A 373 32.63 19.21 -18.58
C GLY A 373 32.89 19.17 -17.07
N GLY A 374 31.88 18.80 -16.27
CA GLY A 374 31.99 18.53 -14.85
C GLY A 374 32.72 17.22 -14.53
N TYR A 375 32.96 16.99 -13.25
CA TYR A 375 33.76 15.86 -12.77
C TYR A 375 32.89 14.69 -12.27
N ALA A 376 31.60 14.93 -12.04
CA ALA A 376 30.67 13.94 -11.53
C ALA A 376 29.93 13.25 -12.69
N THR A 377 29.89 11.92 -12.70
CA THR A 377 29.11 11.14 -13.67
C THR A 377 27.98 10.42 -12.95
N ARG A 378 26.74 10.77 -13.29
CA ARG A 378 25.56 10.10 -12.74
C ARG A 378 25.46 8.68 -13.30
N ILE A 379 25.26 7.71 -12.42
CA ILE A 379 24.84 6.37 -12.80
C ILE A 379 23.64 5.94 -11.97
N SER A 380 22.97 4.88 -12.41
CA SER A 380 21.81 4.31 -11.70
C SER A 380 22.21 3.81 -10.31
N ALA A 381 21.36 4.07 -9.32
CA ALA A 381 21.47 3.48 -7.98
C ALA A 381 21.38 1.94 -8.00
N ASN A 382 20.86 1.35 -9.08
CA ASN A 382 21.01 -0.06 -9.41
C ASN A 382 21.99 -0.18 -10.61
N PRO A 383 23.30 -0.34 -10.35
CA PRO A 383 24.36 -0.25 -11.36
C PRO A 383 24.63 -1.58 -12.10
N ARG A 384 23.81 -2.61 -11.87
CA ARG A 384 24.01 -3.94 -12.46
C ARG A 384 24.11 -3.83 -14.00
N GLY A 385 25.06 -4.55 -14.59
CA GLY A 385 25.31 -4.53 -16.04
C GLY A 385 26.14 -3.36 -16.60
N GLN A 386 26.56 -2.38 -15.79
CA GLN A 386 27.37 -1.24 -16.29
C GLN A 386 28.87 -1.46 -16.13
N ASN A 387 29.67 -1.46 -17.21
CA ASN A 387 31.11 -1.78 -17.15
C ASN A 387 32.07 -0.63 -17.51
N GLY A 388 31.54 0.56 -17.85
CA GLY A 388 32.28 1.65 -18.50
C GLY A 388 33.03 2.65 -17.61
N HIS A 389 33.18 2.40 -16.31
CA HIS A 389 33.66 3.43 -15.36
C HIS A 389 34.89 3.03 -14.52
N LYS A 390 35.65 2.04 -15.00
CA LYS A 390 36.85 1.52 -14.34
C LYS A 390 38.00 2.54 -14.24
N ASP A 391 37.89 3.68 -14.92
CA ASP A 391 38.85 4.79 -14.88
C ASP A 391 38.67 5.73 -13.68
N LYS A 392 37.53 5.66 -12.97
CA LYS A 392 37.20 6.51 -11.83
C LYS A 392 37.68 5.86 -10.53
N ASN A 393 38.34 6.63 -9.65
CA ASN A 393 38.79 6.13 -8.34
C ASN A 393 37.86 6.51 -7.18
N ALA A 394 36.81 7.29 -7.48
CA ALA A 394 35.92 7.83 -6.46
C ALA A 394 34.45 7.62 -6.84
N SER A 395 33.59 7.43 -5.84
CA SER A 395 32.15 7.27 -6.05
C SER A 395 31.32 7.67 -4.83
N ALA A 396 30.17 8.32 -5.07
CA ALA A 396 29.26 8.81 -4.03
C ALA A 396 27.82 8.30 -4.19
N PHE A 397 27.33 7.56 -3.20
CA PHE A 397 26.00 6.97 -3.21
C PHE A 397 25.07 7.67 -2.21
N LEU A 398 24.10 8.41 -2.70
CA LEU A 398 23.09 9.14 -1.92
C LEU A 398 21.66 8.75 -2.32
N ALA A 399 21.46 7.49 -2.74
CA ALA A 399 20.13 6.95 -2.97
C ALA A 399 19.63 6.22 -1.71
N ALA A 400 18.50 6.65 -1.16
CA ALA A 400 17.79 5.91 -0.11
C ALA A 400 17.12 4.67 -0.72
N VAL A 401 17.84 3.54 -0.71
CA VAL A 401 17.41 2.23 -1.26
C VAL A 401 16.92 1.26 -0.18
N ASN A 402 16.49 1.77 0.97
CA ASN A 402 15.98 0.95 2.06
C ASN A 402 14.67 0.24 1.71
N PHE A 403 14.56 -1.00 2.19
CA PHE A 403 13.34 -1.78 2.11
C PHE A 403 12.32 -1.34 3.15
N SER A 404 11.04 -1.53 2.84
CA SER A 404 9.99 -1.20 3.78
C SER A 404 9.91 -2.25 4.88
N ASN A 405 9.46 -1.88 6.08
CA ASN A 405 9.25 -2.83 7.18
C ASN A 405 8.37 -4.02 6.76
N ILE A 406 7.40 -3.77 5.88
CA ILE A 406 6.51 -4.79 5.30
C ILE A 406 7.30 -5.84 4.48
N ASP A 407 8.33 -5.42 3.74
CA ASP A 407 9.19 -6.35 3.00
C ASP A 407 9.98 -7.23 3.98
N THR A 408 10.55 -6.62 5.02
CA THR A 408 11.33 -7.30 6.05
C THR A 408 10.49 -8.28 6.88
N GLU A 409 9.29 -7.88 7.29
CA GLU A 409 8.34 -8.74 8.01
C GLU A 409 7.98 -9.98 7.19
N PHE A 410 7.76 -9.82 5.88
CA PHE A 410 7.50 -10.93 4.97
C PHE A 410 8.70 -11.86 4.85
N LEU A 411 9.89 -11.33 4.58
CA LEU A 411 11.11 -12.12 4.42
C LEU A 411 11.46 -12.89 5.70
N ASN A 412 11.29 -12.28 6.86
CA ASN A 412 11.49 -12.93 8.14
C ASN A 412 10.47 -14.06 8.38
N SER A 413 9.19 -13.79 8.14
CA SER A 413 8.13 -14.76 8.41
C SER A 413 8.12 -15.92 7.42
N ALA A 414 8.45 -15.67 6.15
CA ALA A 414 8.37 -16.66 5.08
C ALA A 414 9.67 -17.42 4.84
N PHE A 415 10.83 -16.83 5.14
CA PHE A 415 12.15 -17.41 4.84
C PHE A 415 13.13 -17.37 6.03
N ASN A 416 12.69 -16.93 7.21
CA ASN A 416 13.55 -16.74 8.38
C ASN A 416 14.77 -15.84 8.09
N ILE A 417 14.58 -14.84 7.23
CA ILE A 417 15.61 -13.86 6.89
C ILE A 417 15.42 -12.64 7.78
N SER A 418 16.38 -12.40 8.66
CA SER A 418 16.30 -11.29 9.63
C SER A 418 16.34 -9.91 8.95
N PRO A 419 15.94 -8.84 9.65
CA PRO A 419 16.07 -7.47 9.16
C PRO A 419 17.49 -7.07 8.73
N SER A 420 18.51 -7.49 9.47
CA SER A 420 19.91 -7.20 9.16
C SER A 420 20.36 -7.95 7.91
N GLU A 421 20.00 -9.22 7.76
CA GLU A 421 20.30 -10.01 6.56
C GLU A 421 19.58 -9.50 5.32
N SER A 422 18.32 -9.04 5.47
CA SER A 422 17.58 -8.40 4.38
C SER A 422 18.27 -7.11 3.92
N ARG A 423 18.76 -6.30 4.87
CA ARG A 423 19.51 -5.08 4.57
C ARG A 423 20.84 -5.38 3.89
N GLU A 424 21.58 -6.39 4.37
CA GLU A 424 22.82 -6.85 3.74
C GLU A 424 22.57 -7.29 2.28
N ALA A 425 21.60 -8.18 2.07
CA ALA A 425 21.32 -8.80 0.79
C ALA A 425 20.77 -7.85 -0.28
N MET A 426 20.21 -6.71 0.11
CA MET A 426 19.50 -5.83 -0.83
C MET A 426 20.00 -4.39 -0.84
N THR A 427 20.35 -3.82 0.32
CA THR A 427 20.87 -2.46 0.42
C THR A 427 22.38 -2.46 0.22
N TYR A 428 23.12 -3.18 1.06
CA TYR A 428 24.59 -3.13 1.03
C TYR A 428 25.16 -3.80 -0.22
N GLU A 429 24.54 -4.87 -0.71
CA GLU A 429 24.93 -5.49 -1.98
C GLU A 429 24.82 -4.50 -3.17
N ASN A 430 23.74 -3.71 -3.23
CA ASN A 430 23.60 -2.67 -4.26
C ASN A 430 24.66 -1.55 -4.14
N ILE A 431 24.97 -1.11 -2.91
CA ILE A 431 25.99 -0.08 -2.66
C ILE A 431 27.38 -0.62 -3.01
N SER A 432 27.70 -1.87 -2.64
CA SER A 432 28.95 -2.54 -3.00
C SER A 432 29.09 -2.68 -4.52
N GLN A 433 28.01 -3.07 -5.22
CA GLN A 433 27.99 -3.14 -6.67
C GLN A 433 28.18 -1.78 -7.35
N PHE A 434 27.78 -0.68 -6.70
CA PHE A 434 27.97 0.69 -7.17
C PHE A 434 29.41 1.16 -7.00
N HIS A 435 29.97 1.05 -5.79
CA HIS A 435 31.39 1.36 -5.57
C HIS A 435 32.29 0.46 -6.42
N GLY A 436 31.83 -0.77 -6.64
CA GLY A 436 32.38 -1.70 -7.58
C GLY A 436 32.56 -1.19 -9.00
N ARG A 437 31.82 -0.19 -9.47
CA ARG A 437 31.96 0.31 -10.86
C ARG A 437 33.21 1.16 -11.07
N THR A 438 33.92 1.50 -10.00
CA THR A 438 35.20 2.24 -10.01
C THR A 438 36.39 1.36 -10.41
N SER A 439 37.58 1.93 -10.38
CA SER A 439 38.86 1.26 -10.57
C SER A 439 39.18 0.19 -9.52
N VAL A 440 38.36 0.04 -8.46
CA VAL A 440 38.47 -1.09 -7.52
C VAL A 440 38.43 -2.45 -8.23
N ARG A 441 37.76 -2.54 -9.38
CA ARG A 441 37.71 -3.74 -10.25
C ARG A 441 38.99 -4.02 -11.01
N VAL A 442 39.86 -3.03 -11.21
CA VAL A 442 41.09 -3.18 -12.00
C VAL A 442 42.11 -3.82 -11.09
N TYR A 443 42.44 -5.10 -11.29
CA TYR A 443 43.31 -5.89 -10.38
C TYR A 443 44.60 -5.14 -9.97
N ASP A 444 45.28 -4.51 -10.92
CA ASP A 444 46.52 -3.74 -10.68
C ASP A 444 46.30 -2.23 -10.47
N ALA A 445 45.14 -1.81 -9.96
CA ALA A 445 44.94 -0.41 -9.59
C ALA A 445 46.00 0.03 -8.56
N THR A 446 46.63 1.18 -8.79
CA THR A 446 47.71 1.71 -7.93
C THR A 446 47.35 3.04 -7.27
N LYS A 447 46.10 3.49 -7.41
CA LYS A 447 45.63 4.79 -6.91
C LYS A 447 44.65 4.55 -5.78
N ASP A 448 44.71 5.43 -4.77
CA ASP A 448 43.76 5.44 -3.67
C ASP A 448 42.32 5.58 -4.15
N LEU A 449 41.42 4.95 -3.39
CA LEU A 449 40.00 4.86 -3.67
C LEU A 449 39.21 5.66 -2.62
N TYR A 450 38.10 6.27 -3.04
CA TYR A 450 37.27 7.12 -2.18
C TYR A 450 35.79 6.76 -2.35
N PHE A 451 35.20 6.17 -1.31
CA PHE A 451 33.81 5.73 -1.29
C PHE A 451 33.00 6.58 -0.32
N PHE A 452 31.97 7.25 -0.83
CA PHE A 452 31.04 8.03 -0.02
C PHE A 452 29.71 7.28 0.04
N SER A 453 29.39 6.75 1.22
CA SER A 453 28.18 6.00 1.54
C SER A 453 27.09 6.90 2.11
N PRO A 454 25.81 6.52 2.02
CA PRO A 454 24.71 7.38 2.46
C PRO A 454 24.65 7.51 3.98
N ASP A 455 24.93 6.43 4.71
CA ASP A 455 24.91 6.38 6.18
C ASP A 455 26.06 5.55 6.78
N HIS A 456 26.25 5.69 8.08
CA HIS A 456 27.30 5.01 8.86
C HIS A 456 27.25 3.48 8.70
N ALA A 457 26.05 2.89 8.81
CA ALA A 457 25.88 1.45 8.72
C ALA A 457 26.25 0.90 7.33
N SER A 458 25.94 1.64 6.26
CA SER A 458 26.36 1.33 4.90
C SER A 458 27.87 1.46 4.74
N ALA A 459 28.47 2.51 5.29
CA ALA A 459 29.93 2.72 5.22
C ALA A 459 30.71 1.64 5.95
N LEU A 460 30.26 1.20 7.14
CA LEU A 460 30.83 0.06 7.85
C LEU A 460 30.72 -1.24 7.04
N ALA A 461 29.59 -1.45 6.35
CA ALA A 461 29.43 -2.60 5.48
C ALA A 461 30.41 -2.56 4.29
N MET A 462 30.65 -1.38 3.71
CA MET A 462 31.64 -1.21 2.64
C MET A 462 33.07 -1.35 3.15
N HIS A 463 33.39 -0.82 4.32
CA HIS A 463 34.67 -1.04 4.98
C HIS A 463 34.93 -2.54 5.22
N LYS A 464 33.93 -3.28 5.71
CA LYS A 464 34.05 -4.73 5.89
C LYS A 464 34.27 -5.49 4.56
N GLU A 465 33.67 -5.01 3.48
CA GLU A 465 33.73 -5.64 2.16
C GLU A 465 35.04 -5.35 1.41
N PHE A 466 35.47 -4.09 1.39
CA PHE A 466 36.63 -3.63 0.62
C PHE A 466 37.91 -3.51 1.47
N GLY A 467 37.80 -3.52 2.81
CA GLY A 467 38.89 -3.14 3.72
C GLY A 467 39.16 -1.64 3.70
N GLY A 468 40.28 -1.21 4.28
CA GLY A 468 40.71 0.19 4.29
C GLY A 468 40.63 0.83 5.67
N GLU A 469 40.53 2.16 5.71
CA GLU A 469 40.42 2.91 6.98
C GLU A 469 38.98 2.90 7.53
N GLU A 470 38.85 3.19 8.83
CA GLU A 470 37.54 3.33 9.48
C GLU A 470 36.72 4.45 8.81
N PRO A 471 35.39 4.28 8.65
CA PRO A 471 34.55 5.29 8.03
C PRO A 471 34.57 6.65 8.72
N ILE A 472 34.64 7.72 7.92
CA ILE A 472 34.69 9.11 8.40
C ILE A 472 33.36 9.83 8.14
N PHE A 473 32.78 10.43 9.19
CA PHE A 473 31.57 11.25 9.07
C PHE A 473 31.85 12.58 8.35
N ILE A 474 31.00 12.92 7.38
CA ILE A 474 30.96 14.22 6.71
C ILE A 474 29.76 15.00 7.23
N ASP A 475 30.03 16.00 8.05
CA ASP A 475 29.00 16.87 8.59
C ASP A 475 28.50 17.87 7.53
N LEU A 476 27.28 17.65 7.05
CA LEU A 476 26.61 18.56 6.12
C LEU A 476 25.88 19.72 6.85
N GLY A 477 25.96 19.80 8.18
CA GLY A 477 25.29 20.81 8.98
C GLY A 477 23.77 20.62 9.06
N PHE A 478 23.31 19.36 9.10
CA PHE A 478 21.92 19.01 9.37
C PHE A 478 21.86 18.21 10.67
N GLU A 479 21.15 18.71 11.68
CA GLU A 479 21.03 18.02 12.97
C GLU A 479 20.38 16.63 12.81
N GLN A 480 19.43 16.49 11.87
CA GLN A 480 18.76 15.21 11.57
C GLN A 480 19.72 14.14 11.04
N PHE A 481 20.92 14.52 10.58
CA PHE A 481 21.94 13.59 10.07
C PHE A 481 22.92 13.16 11.16
N ARG A 482 22.87 13.77 12.34
CA ARG A 482 23.64 13.33 13.50
C ARG A 482 22.79 12.34 14.31
N TYR A 483 23.41 11.54 15.16
CA TYR A 483 22.63 10.88 16.21
C TYR A 483 22.04 11.98 17.08
N ASP A 484 20.73 11.93 17.32
CA ASP A 484 20.19 12.58 18.50
C ASP A 484 21.02 12.07 19.69
N GLU A 485 21.38 12.96 20.64
CA GLU A 485 21.92 12.51 21.93
C GLU A 485 21.10 11.31 22.39
N ALA A 486 21.79 10.19 22.69
CA ALA A 486 21.19 8.86 22.79
C ALA A 486 19.75 8.93 23.28
N ASP A 487 18.80 8.67 22.39
CA ASP A 487 17.40 8.66 22.75
C ASP A 487 17.16 7.47 23.69
N ASP A 488 17.36 7.74 24.99
CA ASP A 488 17.25 6.79 26.11
C ASP A 488 15.84 6.19 26.23
N ARG A 489 14.88 6.69 25.44
CA ARG A 489 13.55 6.10 25.33
C ARG A 489 13.65 4.66 24.85
N THR A 490 13.04 3.78 25.63
CA THR A 490 12.78 2.38 25.28
C THR A 490 11.92 2.29 24.01
N ASP A 491 11.97 1.16 23.32
CA ASP A 491 11.10 0.91 22.15
C ASP A 491 9.60 1.07 22.48
N ALA A 492 9.21 0.78 23.72
CA ALA A 492 7.85 0.98 24.20
C ALA A 492 7.46 2.47 24.28
N GLU A 493 8.36 3.32 24.76
CA GLU A 493 8.16 4.78 24.82
C GLU A 493 8.13 5.39 23.42
N ARG A 494 9.03 4.97 22.52
CA ARG A 494 8.98 5.39 21.11
C ARG A 494 7.68 4.97 20.42
N GLN A 495 7.18 3.77 20.71
CA GLN A 495 5.91 3.29 20.17
C GLN A 495 4.71 4.05 20.76
N ALA A 496 4.75 4.42 22.04
CA ALA A 496 3.72 5.22 22.70
C ALA A 496 3.67 6.66 22.14
N ASP A 497 4.82 7.30 21.95
CA ASP A 497 4.94 8.63 21.35
C ASP A 497 4.47 8.62 19.89
N TYR A 498 4.87 7.61 19.11
CA TYR A 498 4.40 7.44 17.75
C TYR A 498 2.88 7.28 17.69
N ASN A 499 2.30 6.45 18.56
CA ASN A 499 0.84 6.26 18.63
C ASN A 499 0.13 7.54 19.03
N THR A 500 0.68 8.29 19.98
CA THR A 500 0.13 9.58 20.44
C THR A 500 0.17 10.62 19.33
N SER A 501 1.32 10.81 18.69
CA SER A 501 1.49 11.73 17.56
C SER A 501 0.58 11.37 16.37
N ARG A 502 0.46 10.07 16.06
CA ARG A 502 -0.44 9.56 15.02
C ARG A 502 -1.92 9.81 15.36
N ASN A 503 -2.32 9.63 16.62
CA ASN A 503 -3.67 9.91 17.06
C ASN A 503 -3.99 11.40 17.01
N ASN A 504 -3.08 12.25 17.48
CA ASN A 504 -3.22 13.71 17.42
C ASN A 504 -3.33 14.19 15.96
N SER A 505 -2.44 13.73 15.07
CA SER A 505 -2.51 14.09 13.64
C SER A 505 -3.79 13.60 12.96
N ARG A 506 -4.34 12.46 13.40
CA ARG A 506 -5.64 11.96 12.92
C ARG A 506 -6.79 12.81 13.42
N GLU A 507 -6.75 13.24 14.68
CA GLU A 507 -7.76 14.15 15.23
C GLU A 507 -7.70 15.52 14.57
N ASP A 508 -6.51 16.11 14.42
CA ASP A 508 -6.33 17.40 13.74
C ASP A 508 -6.87 17.37 12.31
N LYS A 509 -6.57 16.30 11.56
CA LYS A 509 -7.13 16.11 10.21
C LYS A 509 -8.63 15.85 10.21
N ARG A 510 -9.16 15.17 11.23
CA ARG A 510 -10.58 14.84 11.33
C ARG A 510 -11.43 16.08 11.62
N TRP A 511 -10.89 17.04 12.36
CA TRP A 511 -11.60 18.25 12.78
C TRP A 511 -11.21 19.51 12.00
N SER A 512 -10.32 19.40 11.02
CA SER A 512 -9.98 20.52 10.15
C SER A 512 -11.20 20.94 9.31
N ASN A 513 -11.47 22.25 9.31
CA ASN A 513 -12.40 22.86 8.36
C ASN A 513 -11.69 23.37 7.08
N GLU A 514 -10.38 23.12 6.96
CA GLU A 514 -9.62 23.50 5.77
C GLU A 514 -10.15 22.77 4.53
N GLY A 515 -10.38 23.53 3.46
CA GLY A 515 -10.90 23.00 2.20
C GLY A 515 -12.41 22.76 2.19
N THR A 516 -13.14 23.02 3.28
CA THR A 516 -14.61 23.00 3.27
C THR A 516 -15.15 24.07 2.32
N ARG A 517 -16.04 23.68 1.40
CA ARG A 517 -16.70 24.58 0.46
C ARG A 517 -17.46 25.69 1.20
N GLN A 518 -17.05 26.93 0.97
CA GLN A 518 -17.77 28.13 1.41
C GLN A 518 -18.76 28.59 0.35
N TYR A 519 -19.82 29.29 0.76
CA TYR A 519 -20.85 29.89 -0.10
C TYR A 519 -21.41 31.14 0.58
N ASP A 520 -22.07 32.03 -0.16
CA ASP A 520 -22.66 33.28 0.36
C ASP A 520 -24.10 33.06 0.83
N GLY A 521 -24.53 33.83 1.85
CA GLY A 521 -25.86 33.68 2.47
C GLY A 521 -26.12 32.27 3.01
N PHE A 522 -27.36 31.81 2.87
CA PHE A 522 -27.86 30.48 3.20
C PHE A 522 -28.49 29.81 1.97
N THR A 523 -28.43 28.48 1.92
CA THR A 523 -29.12 27.68 0.90
C THR A 523 -30.07 26.70 1.56
N LEU A 524 -31.36 26.81 1.27
CA LEU A 524 -32.42 25.99 1.88
C LEU A 524 -33.01 25.03 0.83
N ALA A 525 -32.90 23.72 1.10
CA ALA A 525 -33.64 22.69 0.40
C ALA A 525 -34.97 22.44 1.13
N ILE A 526 -36.08 22.48 0.40
CA ILE A 526 -37.44 22.36 0.94
C ILE A 526 -38.16 21.20 0.26
N TRP A 527 -38.48 20.16 1.03
CA TRP A 527 -39.37 19.09 0.60
C TRP A 527 -40.78 19.45 1.00
N VAL A 528 -41.67 19.74 0.04
CA VAL A 528 -43.03 20.23 0.32
C VAL A 528 -43.85 19.24 1.16
N LYS A 529 -43.62 17.94 0.96
CA LYS A 529 -44.24 16.85 1.72
C LYS A 529 -43.21 15.80 2.11
N ARG A 530 -43.53 15.03 3.15
CA ARG A 530 -42.69 13.91 3.58
C ARG A 530 -42.62 12.85 2.47
N GLY A 531 -41.41 12.56 2.00
CA GLY A 531 -41.16 11.55 0.96
C GLY A 531 -41.06 12.11 -0.45
N ASP A 532 -41.14 13.43 -0.64
CA ASP A 532 -40.89 14.04 -1.94
C ASP A 532 -39.48 13.69 -2.44
N SER A 533 -39.40 13.35 -3.72
CA SER A 533 -38.16 12.90 -4.37
C SER A 533 -37.35 14.03 -4.97
N PHE A 534 -37.75 15.30 -4.79
CA PHE A 534 -37.03 16.49 -5.26
C PHE A 534 -37.38 17.67 -4.36
N PRO A 535 -36.42 18.26 -3.62
CA PRO A 535 -36.67 19.51 -2.92
C PRO A 535 -36.63 20.71 -3.85
N ASP A 536 -37.34 21.76 -3.48
CA ASP A 536 -37.15 23.11 -4.04
C ASP A 536 -35.94 23.76 -3.35
N PHE A 537 -35.09 24.43 -4.13
CA PHE A 537 -33.90 25.10 -3.62
C PHE A 537 -34.09 26.61 -3.62
N LEU A 538 -33.79 27.22 -2.48
CA LEU A 538 -33.68 28.67 -2.31
C LEU A 538 -32.23 29.00 -1.94
N GLU A 539 -31.53 29.74 -2.80
CA GLU A 539 -30.11 30.06 -2.65
C GLU A 539 -29.90 31.55 -2.36
N GLY A 540 -28.76 31.88 -1.74
CA GLY A 540 -28.38 33.26 -1.46
C GLY A 540 -29.34 33.97 -0.48
N LEU A 541 -29.99 33.19 0.39
CA LEU A 541 -30.91 33.74 1.40
C LEU A 541 -30.12 34.47 2.47
N GLU A 542 -30.62 35.62 2.91
CA GLU A 542 -30.17 36.26 4.13
C GLU A 542 -30.82 35.59 5.35
N TRP A 543 -30.24 35.80 6.54
CA TRP A 543 -30.84 35.25 7.77
C TRP A 543 -32.30 35.71 7.97
N GLN A 544 -32.59 36.96 7.60
CA GLN A 544 -33.95 37.50 7.65
C GLN A 544 -34.93 36.73 6.74
N ASP A 545 -34.48 36.23 5.59
CA ASP A 545 -35.33 35.44 4.71
C ASP A 545 -35.69 34.09 5.35
N ILE A 546 -34.74 33.48 6.08
CA ILE A 546 -34.98 32.26 6.86
C ILE A 546 -35.98 32.54 8.00
N LEU A 547 -35.85 33.68 8.68
CA LEU A 547 -36.79 34.08 9.74
C LEU A 547 -38.19 34.30 9.19
N HIS A 548 -38.36 35.10 8.13
CA HIS A 548 -39.65 35.34 7.48
C HIS A 548 -40.27 34.03 6.97
N PHE A 549 -39.49 33.19 6.29
CA PHE A 549 -39.96 31.89 5.83
C PHE A 549 -40.48 31.05 7.00
N THR A 550 -39.73 30.96 8.09
CA THR A 550 -40.08 30.16 9.27
C THR A 550 -41.32 30.73 9.96
N GLU A 551 -41.40 32.04 10.15
CA GLU A 551 -42.54 32.73 10.75
C GLU A 551 -43.82 32.48 9.94
N ASP A 552 -43.76 32.58 8.61
CA ASP A 552 -44.90 32.33 7.75
C ASP A 552 -45.39 30.88 7.82
N GLN A 553 -44.48 29.91 7.97
CA GLN A 553 -44.90 28.51 8.15
C GLN A 553 -45.64 28.30 9.48
N THR A 554 -45.37 29.09 10.54
CA THR A 554 -46.05 28.96 11.84
C THR A 554 -47.55 29.27 11.78
N LYS A 555 -47.98 30.05 10.78
CA LYS A 555 -49.38 30.46 10.58
C LYS A 555 -50.25 29.36 9.95
N ALA A 556 -49.62 28.34 9.36
CA ALA A 556 -50.33 27.28 8.64
C ALA A 556 -50.65 26.06 9.52
N LYS A 557 -51.92 25.63 9.53
CA LYS A 557 -52.32 24.32 10.08
C LYS A 557 -52.09 23.24 9.01
N ARG A 558 -51.15 22.33 9.25
CA ARG A 558 -50.85 21.21 8.34
C ARG A 558 -50.86 19.87 9.08
N SER A 559 -51.13 18.79 8.34
CA SER A 559 -50.89 17.43 8.84
C SER A 559 -49.40 17.11 8.74
N LYS A 560 -48.90 16.16 9.55
CA LYS A 560 -47.48 15.76 9.55
C LYS A 560 -46.98 15.35 8.16
N THR A 561 -47.85 14.70 7.37
CA THR A 561 -47.54 14.25 6.01
C THR A 561 -47.38 15.41 5.01
N ASN A 562 -48.11 16.52 5.24
CA ASN A 562 -48.10 17.71 4.40
C ASN A 562 -47.25 18.84 4.99
N LEU A 563 -46.47 18.56 6.04
CA LEU A 563 -45.59 19.54 6.64
C LEU A 563 -44.25 19.47 5.90
N PRO A 564 -43.77 20.59 5.33
CA PRO A 564 -42.50 20.59 4.64
C PRO A 564 -41.37 20.15 5.55
N GLN A 565 -40.35 19.55 4.95
CA GLN A 565 -39.07 19.35 5.60
C GLN A 565 -38.07 20.31 5.00
N ILE A 566 -37.15 20.81 5.82
CA ILE A 566 -36.13 21.76 5.40
C ILE A 566 -34.76 21.26 5.80
N ARG A 567 -33.76 21.57 4.97
CA ARG A 567 -32.35 21.37 5.28
C ARG A 567 -31.52 22.48 4.65
N GLU A 568 -30.70 23.11 5.49
CA GLU A 568 -29.71 24.08 5.03
C GLU A 568 -28.40 23.36 4.67
N GLY A 569 -27.78 23.79 3.58
CA GLY A 569 -26.45 23.37 3.19
C GLY A 569 -26.17 23.54 1.70
N PHE A 570 -24.91 23.36 1.32
CA PHE A 570 -24.47 23.28 -0.08
C PHE A 570 -24.61 21.86 -0.60
N PHE A 571 -25.42 21.66 -1.64
CA PHE A 571 -25.68 20.35 -2.25
C PHE A 571 -24.85 20.18 -3.52
N LYS A 572 -24.21 19.01 -3.68
CA LYS A 572 -23.38 18.70 -4.86
C LYS A 572 -24.21 18.53 -6.12
N ASP A 573 -25.42 18.00 -5.96
CA ASP A 573 -26.32 17.67 -7.05
C ASP A 573 -27.77 17.96 -6.66
N HIS A 574 -28.36 19.01 -7.25
CA HIS A 574 -29.75 19.40 -6.96
C HIS A 574 -30.77 18.40 -7.49
N SER A 575 -30.38 17.50 -8.39
CA SER A 575 -31.24 16.41 -8.86
C SER A 575 -31.26 15.21 -7.89
N ASN A 576 -30.34 15.15 -6.92
CA ASN A 576 -30.27 14.10 -5.94
C ASN A 576 -31.01 14.49 -4.64
N HIS A 577 -32.18 13.89 -4.42
CA HIS A 577 -33.00 14.15 -3.23
C HIS A 577 -32.45 13.63 -1.91
N ARG A 578 -31.44 12.75 -1.96
CA ARG A 578 -30.84 12.23 -0.74
C ARG A 578 -29.92 13.29 -0.17
N THR A 579 -30.11 13.61 1.09
CA THR A 579 -29.19 14.48 1.83
C THR A 579 -27.86 13.78 2.10
N SER A 580 -27.90 12.50 2.48
CA SER A 580 -26.70 11.72 2.83
C SER A 580 -25.73 11.60 1.65
N GLY A 581 -24.57 12.24 1.78
CA GLY A 581 -23.51 12.25 0.78
C GLY A 581 -23.68 13.31 -0.31
N ASN A 582 -24.82 14.00 -0.35
CA ASN A 582 -25.07 15.10 -1.27
C ASN A 582 -24.75 16.47 -0.65
N ILE A 583 -24.96 16.64 0.66
CA ILE A 583 -24.58 17.88 1.36
C ILE A 583 -23.08 17.87 1.60
N GLU A 584 -22.39 18.89 1.11
CA GLU A 584 -20.94 19.06 1.26
C GLU A 584 -20.58 19.87 2.50
N SER A 585 -21.32 20.95 2.74
CA SER A 585 -21.13 21.86 3.87
C SER A 585 -22.44 22.52 4.29
N THR A 586 -22.47 23.10 5.49
CA THR A 586 -23.65 23.79 6.06
C THR A 586 -23.23 25.00 6.89
N LYS A 587 -24.07 26.04 6.91
CA LYS A 587 -23.93 27.24 7.76
C LYS A 587 -24.95 27.28 8.88
N MET A 588 -25.63 26.17 9.16
CA MET A 588 -26.69 26.16 10.16
C MET A 588 -26.62 24.92 11.04
N LEU A 589 -26.55 25.16 12.35
CA LEU A 589 -26.79 24.12 13.34
C LEU A 589 -28.30 23.95 13.50
N GLN A 590 -28.78 22.72 13.32
CA GLN A 590 -30.19 22.35 13.47
C GLN A 590 -30.32 21.34 14.61
N MET A 591 -31.21 21.62 15.56
CA MET A 591 -31.40 20.77 16.75
C MET A 591 -32.89 20.58 17.05
N ASP A 592 -33.22 19.43 17.65
CA ASP A 592 -34.59 19.01 17.95
C ASP A 592 -34.74 18.71 19.45
N VAL A 593 -35.84 19.16 20.03
CA VAL A 593 -36.19 18.96 21.43
C VAL A 593 -37.53 18.22 21.49
N ASP A 594 -37.51 16.94 21.86
CA ASP A 594 -38.69 16.06 21.90
C ASP A 594 -39.40 16.04 23.26
N GLY A 595 -39.41 17.20 23.92
CA GLY A 595 -40.11 17.43 25.18
C GLY A 595 -39.17 18.04 26.21
N SER A 596 -39.59 19.13 26.83
CA SER A 596 -38.77 19.83 27.81
C SER A 596 -39.60 20.34 28.97
N ALA A 597 -39.08 20.22 30.19
CA ALA A 597 -39.61 20.92 31.34
C ALA A 597 -39.29 22.44 31.33
N VAL A 598 -38.39 22.86 30.43
CA VAL A 598 -38.01 24.26 30.23
C VAL A 598 -38.85 24.88 29.12
N SER A 599 -39.39 26.08 29.36
CA SER A 599 -40.15 26.77 28.32
C SER A 599 -39.24 27.26 27.18
N PRO A 600 -39.74 27.31 25.94
CA PRO A 600 -38.99 27.86 24.81
C PRO A 600 -38.46 29.28 25.04
N GLU A 601 -39.17 30.12 25.79
CA GLU A 601 -38.75 31.48 26.13
C GLU A 601 -37.57 31.49 27.09
N THR A 602 -37.59 30.65 28.14
CA THR A 602 -36.46 30.50 29.06
C THR A 602 -35.23 29.98 28.31
N PHE A 603 -35.43 29.02 27.42
CA PHE A 603 -34.34 28.49 26.58
C PHE A 603 -33.79 29.53 25.60
N SER A 604 -34.66 30.34 24.98
CA SER A 604 -34.26 31.45 24.11
C SER A 604 -33.38 32.45 24.83
N ASN A 605 -33.73 32.83 26.06
CA ASN A 605 -32.94 33.76 26.86
C ASN A 605 -31.57 33.17 27.19
N PHE A 606 -31.46 31.87 27.51
CA PHE A 606 -30.16 31.22 27.69
C PHE A 606 -29.29 31.31 26.41
N LEU A 607 -29.83 30.97 25.24
CA LEU A 607 -29.08 31.04 23.99
C LEU A 607 -28.62 32.48 23.66
N ALA A 608 -29.47 33.49 23.89
CA ALA A 608 -29.16 34.88 23.60
C ALA A 608 -28.22 35.51 24.64
N ASP A 609 -28.58 35.40 25.92
CA ASP A 609 -27.95 36.16 27.01
C ASP A 609 -26.67 35.48 27.50
N GLU A 610 -26.67 34.15 27.64
CA GLU A 610 -25.52 33.39 28.18
C GLU A 610 -24.56 32.94 27.08
N LEU A 611 -25.07 32.53 25.91
CA LEU A 611 -24.22 32.07 24.80
C LEU A 611 -23.97 33.15 23.73
N GLY A 612 -24.72 34.26 23.73
CA GLY A 612 -24.56 35.33 22.74
C GLY A 612 -24.99 34.92 21.32
N LEU A 613 -25.85 33.92 21.17
CA LEU A 613 -26.15 33.29 19.88
C LEU A 613 -27.45 33.81 19.26
N THR A 614 -27.36 34.24 17.99
CA THR A 614 -28.52 34.39 17.11
C THR A 614 -29.23 33.05 16.97
N HIS A 615 -30.55 33.02 17.04
CA HIS A 615 -31.31 31.78 16.87
C HIS A 615 -32.78 32.03 16.51
N VAL A 616 -33.43 30.98 16.02
CA VAL A 616 -34.89 30.89 15.92
C VAL A 616 -35.38 29.60 16.55
N ILE A 617 -36.42 29.68 17.38
CA ILE A 617 -37.13 28.55 17.99
C ILE A 617 -38.56 28.51 17.46
N TYR A 618 -39.04 27.34 17.08
CA TYR A 618 -40.41 27.15 16.63
C TYR A 618 -40.97 25.78 16.98
N ASN A 619 -42.29 25.70 17.06
CA ASN A 619 -42.98 24.48 17.45
C ASN A 619 -42.78 23.31 16.48
N SER A 620 -42.62 22.12 17.07
CA SER A 620 -42.91 20.85 16.41
C SER A 620 -44.42 20.59 16.35
N ILE A 621 -44.88 19.80 15.38
CA ILE A 621 -46.30 19.48 15.19
C ILE A 621 -46.93 18.76 16.39
N SER A 622 -46.13 18.03 17.16
CA SER A 622 -46.54 17.29 18.35
C SER A 622 -46.50 18.13 19.64
N SER A 623 -46.09 19.40 19.57
CA SER A 623 -46.00 20.28 20.74
C SER A 623 -47.35 20.44 21.45
N THR A 624 -47.31 20.39 22.79
CA THR A 624 -48.47 20.60 23.68
C THR A 624 -48.08 21.60 24.77
N GLY A 625 -49.06 22.26 25.40
CA GLY A 625 -48.77 23.26 26.44
C GLY A 625 -47.96 22.72 27.61
N ASP A 626 -48.26 21.49 28.06
CA ASP A 626 -47.60 20.87 29.22
C ASP A 626 -46.31 20.10 28.84
N ASN A 627 -46.03 19.94 27.55
CA ASN A 627 -44.84 19.27 27.05
C ASN A 627 -44.41 19.95 25.74
N PRO A 628 -43.70 21.10 25.83
CA PRO A 628 -43.25 21.84 24.66
C PRO A 628 -42.24 20.99 23.87
N ARG A 629 -42.52 20.83 22.58
CA ARG A 629 -41.63 20.18 21.61
C ARG A 629 -41.30 21.19 20.54
N PHE A 630 -40.03 21.43 20.29
CA PHE A 630 -39.62 22.53 19.42
C PHE A 630 -38.31 22.22 18.70
N HIS A 631 -38.15 22.86 17.56
CA HIS A 631 -36.91 22.88 16.80
C HIS A 631 -36.23 24.22 17.02
N PHE A 632 -34.90 24.25 16.94
CA PHE A 632 -34.16 25.51 16.93
C PHE A 632 -33.00 25.48 15.95
N LEU A 633 -32.73 26.66 15.38
CA LEU A 633 -31.70 26.87 14.37
C LEU A 633 -30.73 27.94 14.85
N ILE A 634 -29.43 27.70 14.69
CA ILE A 634 -28.36 28.64 15.02
C ILE A 634 -27.51 28.84 13.75
N PRO A 635 -27.42 30.06 13.20
CA PRO A 635 -26.56 30.35 12.07
C PRO A 635 -25.08 30.36 12.49
N LEU A 636 -24.24 29.88 11.58
CA LEU A 636 -22.78 29.85 11.70
C LEU A 636 -22.18 30.98 10.85
N ASP A 637 -21.06 31.55 11.29
CA ASP A 637 -20.35 32.60 10.55
C ASP A 637 -19.75 32.11 9.22
N LYS A 638 -19.44 30.81 9.11
CA LYS A 638 -18.90 30.15 7.92
C LYS A 638 -19.44 28.75 7.74
N ALA A 639 -19.31 28.22 6.52
CA ALA A 639 -19.75 26.86 6.21
C ALA A 639 -18.80 25.82 6.82
N VAL A 640 -19.36 24.75 7.34
CA VAL A 640 -18.63 23.66 7.99
C VAL A 640 -18.91 22.31 7.33
N ASN A 641 -17.89 21.45 7.30
CA ASN A 641 -18.07 20.06 6.87
C ASN A 641 -18.76 19.24 7.96
N ARG A 642 -19.08 17.99 7.62
CA ARG A 642 -19.73 17.02 8.52
C ARG A 642 -19.10 16.94 9.91
N SER A 643 -17.79 16.72 9.96
CA SER A 643 -17.08 16.45 11.21
C SER A 643 -17.12 17.67 12.12
N VAL A 644 -16.88 18.85 11.53
CA VAL A 644 -16.93 20.11 12.26
C VAL A 644 -18.33 20.41 12.78
N HIS A 645 -19.38 20.19 11.97
CA HIS A 645 -20.77 20.33 12.43
C HIS A 645 -21.09 19.41 13.63
N GLU A 646 -20.75 18.12 13.54
CA GLU A 646 -20.98 17.15 14.63
C GLU A 646 -20.25 17.57 15.92
N ARG A 647 -19.06 18.18 15.79
CA ARG A 647 -18.30 18.70 16.94
C ARG A 647 -18.96 19.95 17.54
N ILE A 648 -19.40 20.90 16.73
CA ILE A 648 -20.12 22.11 17.19
C ILE A 648 -21.43 21.71 17.88
N PHE A 649 -22.17 20.76 17.30
CA PHE A 649 -23.37 20.19 17.91
C PHE A 649 -23.09 19.67 19.31
N ALA A 650 -22.03 18.87 19.48
CA ALA A 650 -21.66 18.31 20.77
C ALA A 650 -21.31 19.40 21.80
N MET A 651 -20.56 20.43 21.39
CA MET A 651 -20.20 21.56 22.27
C MET A 651 -21.43 22.35 22.72
N VAL A 652 -22.38 22.62 21.82
CA VAL A 652 -23.63 23.31 22.18
C VAL A 652 -24.49 22.42 23.08
N ALA A 653 -24.63 21.13 22.77
CA ALA A 653 -25.37 20.16 23.57
C ALA A 653 -24.81 20.03 25.00
N GLU A 654 -23.48 20.01 25.17
CA GLU A 654 -22.83 19.97 26.49
C GLU A 654 -23.16 21.22 27.31
N ARG A 655 -23.18 22.41 26.68
CA ARG A 655 -23.55 23.67 27.36
C ARG A 655 -25.02 23.67 27.80
N ILE A 656 -25.91 23.15 26.96
CA ILE A 656 -27.33 22.99 27.30
C ILE A 656 -27.49 22.01 28.47
N ALA A 657 -26.81 20.87 28.41
CA ALA A 657 -26.87 19.86 29.47
C ALA A 657 -26.32 20.37 30.81
N ALA A 658 -25.25 21.17 30.78
CA ALA A 658 -24.68 21.78 31.97
C ALA A 658 -25.60 22.85 32.60
N GLU A 659 -26.25 23.68 31.78
CA GLU A 659 -27.19 24.71 32.27
C GLU A 659 -28.43 24.07 32.91
N TYR A 660 -28.96 23.02 32.28
CA TYR A 660 -30.18 22.36 32.72
C TYR A 660 -29.89 21.03 33.44
N GLU A 661 -28.76 20.94 34.14
CA GLU A 661 -28.39 19.74 34.88
C GLU A 661 -29.50 19.37 35.88
N GLY A 662 -30.00 18.13 35.80
CA GLY A 662 -31.10 17.65 36.63
C GLY A 662 -32.51 18.04 36.14
N ILE A 663 -32.63 18.75 35.02
CA ILE A 663 -33.90 19.08 34.38
C ILE A 663 -34.03 18.29 33.07
N GLU A 664 -35.19 17.68 32.83
CA GLU A 664 -35.46 16.96 31.59
C GLU A 664 -35.62 17.96 30.42
N PHE A 665 -34.58 18.09 29.60
CA PHE A 665 -34.57 19.00 28.44
C PHE A 665 -34.86 18.30 27.10
N GLY A 666 -34.78 16.95 27.03
CA GLY A 666 -35.21 16.15 25.88
C GLY A 666 -34.52 16.45 24.53
N LEU A 667 -33.25 16.85 24.53
CA LEU A 667 -32.48 17.09 23.31
C LEU A 667 -32.21 15.77 22.54
N GLU A 668 -32.63 15.68 21.28
CA GLU A 668 -32.41 14.49 20.44
C GLU A 668 -30.95 14.45 19.89
N ILE A 669 -30.06 13.71 20.56
CA ILE A 669 -28.63 13.61 20.18
C ILE A 669 -28.43 12.84 18.86
N ASP A 670 -29.33 11.93 18.51
CA ASP A 670 -29.32 11.20 17.24
C ASP A 670 -29.55 12.11 16.02
N ARG A 671 -30.09 13.31 16.24
CA ARG A 671 -30.24 14.38 15.23
C ARG A 671 -28.96 15.15 14.93
N LYS A 672 -27.82 14.82 15.53
CA LYS A 672 -26.52 15.49 15.29
C LYS A 672 -26.03 15.48 13.85
N SER A 673 -26.57 14.58 13.01
CA SER A 673 -26.16 14.50 11.62
C SER A 673 -26.68 15.69 10.82
N PHE A 674 -25.77 16.46 10.23
CA PHE A 674 -26.09 17.54 9.30
C PHE A 674 -26.77 17.07 7.99
N ASN A 675 -27.00 15.77 7.81
CA ASN A 675 -27.78 15.24 6.69
C ASN A 675 -29.28 15.10 7.03
N LEU A 676 -29.70 15.26 8.28
CA LEU A 676 -31.10 15.00 8.63
C LEU A 676 -31.94 16.25 8.36
N PRO A 677 -32.94 16.18 7.47
CA PRO A 677 -33.90 17.26 7.31
C PRO A 677 -34.85 17.30 8.52
N ILE A 678 -35.21 18.50 8.95
CA ILE A 678 -36.16 18.74 10.04
C ILE A 678 -37.50 19.22 9.49
N TYR A 679 -38.58 19.06 10.24
CA TYR A 679 -39.87 19.60 9.81
C TYR A 679 -39.86 21.13 9.94
N SER A 680 -40.46 21.83 8.97
CA SER A 680 -40.65 23.28 9.04
C SER A 680 -41.62 23.64 10.18
N ALA A 681 -41.63 24.90 10.58
CA ALA A 681 -42.56 25.39 11.58
C ALA A 681 -44.04 25.15 11.19
N CYS A 682 -44.91 25.04 12.20
CA CYS A 682 -46.35 24.92 11.99
C CYS A 682 -47.16 25.34 13.22
N LEU A 683 -48.46 25.54 13.03
CA LEU A 683 -49.40 25.72 14.13
C LEU A 683 -49.75 24.35 14.75
N PRO A 684 -49.38 24.06 16.02
CA PRO A 684 -49.68 22.77 16.65
C PRO A 684 -51.19 22.55 16.77
N LYS A 685 -51.61 21.28 16.69
CA LYS A 685 -53.04 20.94 16.79
C LYS A 685 -53.64 21.23 18.16
N LYS A 686 -52.84 21.16 19.23
CA LYS A 686 -53.32 21.15 20.63
C LYS A 686 -52.89 22.36 21.47
N ALA A 687 -51.82 23.07 21.10
CA ALA A 687 -51.18 24.08 21.97
C ALA A 687 -51.83 25.49 21.95
N GLY A 688 -52.90 25.72 21.19
CA GLY A 688 -53.63 26.99 21.18
C GLY A 688 -52.91 28.21 20.56
N GLY A 689 -51.58 28.14 20.34
CA GLY A 689 -50.77 29.18 19.69
C GLY A 689 -49.53 28.61 18.99
N GLY A 690 -49.02 29.33 17.99
CA GLY A 690 -47.75 29.01 17.31
C GLY A 690 -46.60 29.69 18.05
N ILE A 691 -45.67 28.90 18.58
CA ILE A 691 -44.42 29.40 19.16
C ILE A 691 -43.50 29.74 17.98
N PHE A 692 -43.07 30.99 17.96
CA PHE A 692 -42.04 31.52 17.08
C PHE A 692 -41.25 32.55 17.89
N ILE A 693 -39.99 32.24 18.18
CA ILE A 693 -39.11 33.11 18.94
C ILE A 693 -37.86 33.31 18.10
N ALA A 694 -37.63 34.54 17.66
CA ALA A 694 -36.43 34.94 16.93
C ALA A 694 -35.63 35.94 17.77
N ARG A 695 -34.33 35.70 17.92
CA ARG A 695 -33.40 36.61 18.60
C ARG A 695 -32.17 36.80 17.72
N GLU A 696 -31.75 38.05 17.59
CA GLU A 696 -30.52 38.41 16.89
C GLU A 696 -29.45 38.86 17.89
N ALA A 697 -28.31 38.19 17.84
CA ALA A 697 -27.08 38.50 18.56
C ALA A 697 -25.90 38.32 17.58
N ALA A 698 -24.97 37.41 17.84
CA ALA A 698 -23.92 37.05 16.89
C ALA A 698 -24.18 35.68 16.26
N PHE A 699 -23.77 35.51 14.99
CA PHE A 699 -23.64 34.17 14.42
C PHE A 699 -22.55 33.39 15.18
N LEU A 700 -22.68 32.08 15.26
CA LEU A 700 -21.73 31.24 15.96
C LEU A 700 -20.38 31.28 15.22
N ASP A 701 -19.35 31.82 15.87
CA ASP A 701 -17.97 31.82 15.38
C ASP A 701 -17.40 30.39 15.41
N VAL A 702 -17.28 29.78 14.23
CA VAL A 702 -16.82 28.41 14.07
C VAL A 702 -15.39 28.22 14.56
N ASP A 703 -14.49 29.17 14.31
CA ASP A 703 -13.08 29.02 14.69
C ASP A 703 -12.92 29.16 16.20
N ALA A 704 -13.61 30.12 16.81
CA ALA A 704 -13.62 30.28 18.26
C ALA A 704 -14.17 29.04 18.96
N TYR A 705 -15.21 28.40 18.42
CA TYR A 705 -15.73 27.14 18.94
C TYR A 705 -14.75 25.98 18.73
N LEU A 706 -14.10 25.86 17.59
CA LEU A 706 -13.11 24.81 17.33
C LEU A 706 -11.84 24.95 18.17
N ALA A 707 -11.45 26.19 18.51
CA ALA A 707 -10.33 26.49 19.39
C ALA A 707 -10.62 26.13 20.86
N ARG A 708 -11.89 26.04 21.26
CA ARG A 708 -12.25 25.54 22.59
C ARG A 708 -11.92 24.05 22.65
N ARG A 709 -11.09 23.69 23.63
CA ARG A 709 -10.98 22.28 24.03
C ARG A 709 -12.30 21.90 24.67
N LEU A 710 -12.92 20.83 24.18
CA LEU A 710 -13.92 20.14 24.98
C LEU A 710 -13.26 19.83 26.32
N SER A 711 -13.90 20.22 27.43
CA SER A 711 -13.61 19.57 28.70
C SER A 711 -13.91 18.11 28.45
N VAL A 712 -12.86 17.30 28.23
CA VAL A 712 -13.03 15.86 28.30
C VAL A 712 -13.31 15.59 29.77
N ALA A 713 -14.58 15.75 30.18
CA ALA A 713 -15.10 14.95 31.26
C ALA A 713 -14.70 13.53 30.87
N ALA A 714 -13.87 12.91 31.72
CA ALA A 714 -13.45 11.52 31.54
C ALA A 714 -14.68 10.76 31.03
N PRO A 715 -14.57 10.02 29.89
CA PRO A 715 -15.72 9.42 29.24
C PRO A 715 -16.57 8.83 30.34
N VAL A 716 -17.80 9.35 30.52
CA VAL A 716 -18.76 8.82 31.48
C VAL A 716 -18.67 7.33 31.24
N ALA A 717 -18.11 6.62 32.23
CA ALA A 717 -17.74 5.25 32.04
C ALA A 717 -18.99 4.60 31.52
N ASP A 718 -18.93 4.16 30.26
CA ASP A 718 -19.92 3.29 29.69
C ASP A 718 -19.83 2.09 30.63
N THR A 719 -20.63 2.12 31.68
CA THR A 719 -20.91 0.99 32.54
C THR A 719 -21.80 0.11 31.68
N LYS A 720 -21.22 -0.38 30.58
CA LYS A 720 -21.43 -1.75 30.16
C LYS A 720 -21.32 -2.54 31.45
N PRO A 721 -22.42 -3.11 31.95
CA PRO A 721 -22.34 -3.93 33.14
C PRO A 721 -21.25 -4.94 32.87
N ALA A 722 -20.27 -4.97 33.78
CA ALA A 722 -19.17 -5.92 33.77
C ALA A 722 -19.74 -7.27 33.35
N ALA A 723 -19.12 -7.90 32.34
CA ALA A 723 -19.50 -9.21 31.85
C ALA A 723 -19.67 -10.13 33.06
N ALA A 724 -20.93 -10.28 33.49
CA ALA A 724 -21.30 -11.16 34.54
C ALA A 724 -20.96 -12.54 33.99
N LYS A 725 -20.07 -13.26 34.69
CA LYS A 725 -19.86 -14.69 34.51
C LYS A 725 -21.20 -15.31 34.12
N ALA A 726 -21.25 -15.85 32.89
CA ALA A 726 -22.45 -16.39 32.28
C ALA A 726 -23.18 -17.28 33.28
N ARG A 727 -24.21 -16.72 33.91
CA ARG A 727 -25.28 -17.52 34.49
C ARG A 727 -26.06 -18.00 33.30
N ASN A 728 -26.14 -19.32 33.15
CA ASN A 728 -27.06 -20.01 32.26
C ASN A 728 -28.50 -19.67 32.65
N THR A 729 -28.93 -18.44 32.36
CA THR A 729 -30.34 -18.10 32.31
C THR A 729 -30.82 -18.57 30.93
N PRO A 730 -31.86 -19.40 30.85
CA PRO A 730 -32.43 -19.82 29.57
C PRO A 730 -32.76 -18.56 28.76
N ILE A 731 -32.07 -18.36 27.63
CA ILE A 731 -32.40 -17.30 26.69
C ILE A 731 -33.82 -17.62 26.21
N ALA A 732 -34.77 -16.77 26.57
CA ALA A 732 -36.13 -16.90 26.07
C ALA A 732 -36.06 -16.86 24.54
N LYS A 733 -36.66 -17.86 23.87
CA LYS A 733 -36.79 -17.84 22.40
C LYS A 733 -37.45 -16.52 22.01
N ILE A 734 -36.74 -15.70 21.24
CA ILE A 734 -37.35 -14.53 20.62
C ILE A 734 -38.34 -15.01 19.56
N ASP A 735 -39.50 -14.37 19.48
CA ASP A 735 -40.48 -14.70 18.46
C ASP A 735 -40.12 -14.08 17.10
N HIS A 736 -40.89 -14.44 16.07
CA HIS A 736 -40.65 -13.98 14.71
C HIS A 736 -40.82 -12.46 14.53
N LEU A 737 -41.69 -11.82 15.32
CA LEU A 737 -41.90 -10.37 15.24
C LEU A 737 -40.69 -9.61 15.78
N GLU A 738 -40.14 -10.09 16.89
CA GLU A 738 -38.92 -9.53 17.47
C GLU A 738 -37.70 -9.74 16.56
N ALA A 739 -37.63 -10.89 15.88
CA ALA A 739 -36.63 -11.14 14.85
C ALA A 739 -36.70 -10.12 13.70
N ILE A 740 -37.90 -9.83 13.20
CA ILE A 740 -38.12 -8.82 12.16
C ILE A 740 -37.73 -7.42 12.66
N ARG A 741 -38.01 -7.10 13.93
CA ARG A 741 -37.62 -5.83 14.55
C ARG A 741 -36.10 -5.65 14.56
N ILE A 742 -35.36 -6.65 15.03
CA ILE A 742 -33.89 -6.66 15.06
C ILE A 742 -33.31 -6.44 13.65
N VAL A 743 -33.81 -7.19 12.66
CA VAL A 743 -33.33 -7.06 11.28
C VAL A 743 -33.64 -5.67 10.70
N SER A 744 -34.81 -5.13 11.01
CA SER A 744 -35.24 -3.79 10.56
C SER A 744 -34.39 -2.69 11.18
N GLU A 745 -34.03 -2.80 12.46
CA GLU A 745 -33.16 -1.84 13.16
C GLU A 745 -31.75 -1.82 12.55
N ILE A 746 -31.16 -2.99 12.32
CA ILE A 746 -29.84 -3.11 11.67
C ILE A 746 -29.88 -2.55 10.25
N ALA A 747 -30.96 -2.82 9.50
CA ALA A 747 -31.16 -2.27 8.16
C ALA A 747 -31.27 -0.74 8.16
N LEU A 748 -31.96 -0.15 9.16
CA LEU A 748 -32.13 1.29 9.31
C LEU A 748 -30.83 1.98 9.71
N GLU A 749 -30.08 1.39 10.64
CA GLU A 749 -28.78 1.92 11.09
C GLU A 749 -27.75 1.96 9.94
N HIS A 750 -27.87 1.02 9.01
CA HIS A 750 -26.95 0.86 7.87
C HIS A 750 -27.58 1.21 6.51
N ALA A 751 -28.64 2.03 6.48
CA ALA A 751 -29.50 2.28 5.31
C ALA A 751 -28.82 2.90 4.06
N LYS A 752 -27.51 3.17 4.10
CA LYS A 752 -26.77 3.67 2.93
C LYS A 752 -26.64 2.57 1.87
N PRO A 753 -26.82 2.87 0.57
CA PRO A 753 -26.72 1.89 -0.51
C PRO A 753 -25.43 1.06 -0.48
N GLN A 754 -24.29 1.70 -0.18
CA GLN A 754 -22.98 1.04 -0.11
C GLN A 754 -22.80 0.09 1.09
N HIS A 755 -23.71 0.08 2.06
CA HIS A 755 -23.60 -0.75 3.28
C HIS A 755 -24.70 -1.81 3.42
N ARG A 756 -25.60 -1.93 2.44
CA ARG A 756 -26.72 -2.90 2.50
C ARG A 756 -26.25 -4.35 2.66
N ASP A 757 -25.11 -4.69 2.07
CA ASP A 757 -24.50 -6.02 2.16
C ASP A 757 -23.96 -6.30 3.57
N ALA A 758 -23.30 -5.30 4.16
CA ALA A 758 -22.79 -5.38 5.53
C ALA A 758 -23.96 -5.46 6.53
N ALA A 759 -24.99 -4.63 6.35
CA ALA A 759 -26.21 -4.64 7.15
C ALA A 759 -26.91 -6.00 7.11
N PHE A 760 -27.04 -6.57 5.92
CA PHE A 760 -27.66 -7.88 5.72
C PHE A 760 -26.87 -8.98 6.43
N LYS A 761 -25.53 -8.93 6.34
CA LYS A 761 -24.65 -9.87 7.03
C LYS A 761 -24.73 -9.74 8.57
N LEU A 762 -24.73 -8.50 9.08
CA LEU A 762 -24.87 -8.22 10.52
C LEU A 762 -26.22 -8.71 11.05
N ALA A 763 -27.30 -8.50 10.30
CA ALA A 763 -28.63 -9.01 10.67
C ALA A 763 -28.64 -10.54 10.76
N GLY A 764 -28.04 -11.24 9.81
CA GLY A 764 -27.89 -12.70 9.89
C GLY A 764 -27.04 -13.16 11.07
N GLN A 765 -25.96 -12.44 11.41
CA GLN A 765 -25.12 -12.74 12.56
C GLN A 765 -25.84 -12.53 13.88
N ALA A 766 -26.59 -11.45 14.03
CA ALA A 766 -27.39 -11.17 15.23
C ALA A 766 -28.41 -12.29 15.47
N LEU A 767 -29.18 -12.68 14.43
CA LEU A 767 -30.18 -13.75 14.56
C LEU A 767 -29.55 -15.10 14.95
N ILE A 768 -28.49 -15.52 14.26
CA ILE A 768 -27.88 -16.85 14.46
C ILE A 768 -27.00 -16.91 15.71
N TYR A 769 -26.13 -15.93 15.93
CA TYR A 769 -25.11 -16.02 16.97
C TYR A 769 -25.52 -15.36 18.28
N GLU A 770 -26.18 -14.21 18.23
CA GLU A 770 -26.56 -13.46 19.42
C GLU A 770 -27.87 -13.99 20.00
N HIS A 771 -28.86 -14.21 19.14
CA HIS A 771 -30.19 -14.64 19.53
C HIS A 771 -30.45 -16.15 19.41
N LYS A 772 -29.47 -16.92 18.90
CA LYS A 772 -29.53 -18.40 18.76
C LYS A 772 -30.80 -18.89 18.02
N MET A 773 -31.29 -18.12 17.07
CA MET A 773 -32.47 -18.46 16.27
C MET A 773 -32.19 -19.69 15.39
N ALA A 774 -33.20 -20.54 15.18
CA ALA A 774 -33.05 -21.68 14.28
C ALA A 774 -32.79 -21.16 12.84
N PRO A 775 -31.94 -21.85 12.05
CA PRO A 775 -31.61 -21.43 10.68
C PRO A 775 -32.81 -21.07 9.81
N ASP A 776 -33.85 -21.92 9.82
CA ASP A 776 -35.04 -21.72 9.00
C ASP A 776 -35.85 -20.50 9.45
N GLU A 777 -35.93 -20.25 10.76
CA GLU A 777 -36.60 -19.07 11.33
C GLU A 777 -35.84 -17.78 11.00
N ALA A 778 -34.50 -17.82 11.02
CA ALA A 778 -33.65 -16.69 10.66
C ALA A 778 -33.75 -16.37 9.16
N VAL A 779 -33.80 -17.40 8.30
CA VAL A 779 -34.06 -17.25 6.86
C VAL A 779 -35.41 -16.56 6.65
N GLN A 780 -36.47 -16.99 7.33
CA GLN A 780 -37.80 -16.40 7.19
C GLN A 780 -37.86 -14.93 7.64
N ALA A 781 -37.17 -14.57 8.73
CA ALA A 781 -37.07 -13.18 9.20
C ALA A 781 -36.35 -12.27 8.20
N LEU A 782 -35.24 -12.77 7.61
CA LEU A 782 -34.48 -12.07 6.58
C LEU A 782 -35.22 -11.99 5.24
N GLU A 783 -35.99 -13.02 4.86
CA GLU A 783 -36.84 -13.02 3.65
C GLU A 783 -37.95 -11.96 3.77
N THR A 784 -38.55 -11.82 4.96
CA THR A 784 -39.62 -10.84 5.21
C THR A 784 -39.13 -9.39 5.10
N THR A 785 -37.87 -9.15 5.44
CA THR A 785 -37.22 -7.82 5.42
C THR A 785 -36.29 -7.63 4.23
N LEU A 786 -36.27 -8.55 3.28
CA LEU A 786 -35.32 -8.61 2.16
C LEU A 786 -35.31 -7.34 1.29
N HIS A 787 -36.48 -6.73 1.12
CA HIS A 787 -36.67 -5.49 0.38
C HIS A 787 -35.88 -4.30 0.97
N MET A 788 -35.57 -4.34 2.27
CA MET A 788 -34.78 -3.31 2.96
C MET A 788 -33.29 -3.36 2.55
N PHE A 789 -32.81 -4.53 2.12
CA PHE A 789 -31.42 -4.76 1.73
C PHE A 789 -31.20 -4.77 0.21
N GLY A 790 -32.26 -4.84 -0.59
CA GLY A 790 -32.16 -4.93 -2.05
C GLY A 790 -31.48 -6.21 -2.53
N LYS A 791 -31.80 -7.34 -1.86
CA LYS A 791 -31.21 -8.65 -2.13
C LYS A 791 -32.17 -9.57 -2.91
N ASP A 792 -31.61 -10.55 -3.62
CA ASP A 792 -32.39 -11.60 -4.27
C ASP A 792 -32.99 -12.58 -3.25
N GLN A 793 -34.08 -13.26 -3.63
CA GLN A 793 -34.84 -14.16 -2.75
C GLN A 793 -34.00 -15.30 -2.15
N ASN A 794 -32.87 -15.66 -2.77
CA ASN A 794 -32.00 -16.74 -2.29
C ASN A 794 -30.88 -16.24 -1.35
N ALA A 795 -30.70 -14.92 -1.20
CA ALA A 795 -29.63 -14.35 -0.37
C ALA A 795 -29.73 -14.74 1.13
N PRO A 796 -30.91 -14.79 1.78
CA PRO A 796 -31.05 -15.23 3.17
C PRO A 796 -30.50 -16.62 3.41
N ARG A 797 -30.88 -17.58 2.55
CA ARG A 797 -30.42 -18.98 2.64
C ARG A 797 -28.91 -19.09 2.45
N ARG A 798 -28.33 -18.38 1.46
CA ARG A 798 -26.87 -18.38 1.24
C ARG A 798 -26.12 -17.83 2.46
N LEU A 799 -26.60 -16.72 3.03
CA LEU A 799 -26.00 -16.11 4.20
C LEU A 799 -26.06 -17.05 5.41
N VAL A 800 -27.25 -17.56 5.77
CA VAL A 800 -27.43 -18.43 6.94
C VAL A 800 -26.61 -19.72 6.80
N ASN A 801 -26.61 -20.36 5.62
CA ASN A 801 -25.76 -21.54 5.37
C ASN A 801 -24.27 -21.23 5.55
N SER A 802 -23.81 -20.07 5.08
CA SER A 802 -22.41 -19.66 5.26
C SER A 802 -22.03 -19.48 6.73
N LEU A 803 -22.93 -18.90 7.54
CA LEU A 803 -22.73 -18.72 8.98
C LEU A 803 -22.67 -20.06 9.71
N ILE A 804 -23.59 -20.99 9.40
CA ILE A 804 -23.60 -22.33 10.00
C ILE A 804 -22.34 -23.12 9.63
N SER A 805 -21.91 -23.03 8.37
CA SER A 805 -20.69 -23.72 7.91
C SER A 805 -19.42 -23.18 8.59
N ALA A 806 -19.39 -21.90 8.94
CA ALA A 806 -18.29 -21.28 9.67
C ALA A 806 -18.23 -21.71 11.15
N ASP A 807 -19.39 -21.84 11.83
CA ASP A 807 -19.47 -22.32 13.23
C ASP A 807 -19.15 -23.82 13.33
N GLY A 808 -19.53 -24.62 12.33
CA GLY A 808 -19.13 -26.03 12.22
C GLY A 808 -17.62 -26.22 12.04
N TYR A 809 -16.92 -25.23 11.48
CA TYR A 809 -15.46 -25.24 11.34
C TYR A 809 -14.77 -24.81 12.66
N GLN A 810 -15.37 -23.90 13.43
CA GLN A 810 -14.84 -23.47 14.73
C GLN A 810 -15.07 -24.45 15.88
N ARG A 811 -16.07 -25.34 15.80
CA ARG A 811 -16.28 -26.40 16.82
C ARG A 811 -15.50 -27.69 16.56
N ASN A 812 -14.91 -27.83 15.38
CA ASN A 812 -14.04 -28.96 15.00
C ASN A 812 -12.54 -28.60 15.09
N LEU A 813 -12.23 -27.35 15.45
CA LEU A 813 -10.95 -26.91 16.03
C LEU A 813 -11.10 -26.91 17.56
#